data_AF-A0A2T6DKW7-F1
#
_entry.id   AF-A0A2T6DKW7-F1
#
_cell.length_a   1.000
_cell.length_b   1.000
_cell.length_c   1.000
_cell.angle_alpha   90.00
_cell.angle_beta   90.00
_cell.angle_gamma   90.00
#
_symmetry.space_group_name_H-M   'P 1'
#
loop_
_entity.id
_entity.type
_entity.pdbx_description
1 polymer ?
#
loop_
_entity_poly.entity_id
_entity_poly.type
_entity_poly.pdbx_seq_one_letter_code
_entity_poly.pdbx_strand_id
1 'polypeptide(L)'
;MRFTSLISVLGGTLLLVSPMRSDVVPASLFCDHAVLQQGAPIPVWGTADEGETLTVELAGHKATTTARGGRWLVRLPALSAGGPYTLTVAGKNRVEISDVLIGEVWVCSGQSNMERQLGLREGQKPIKNWQEEAASANFPQIRHFGVAQKTSVAPMSQVEGRWLVCTPESAPSFTAIGFFFGRALHQARKVPVGLIHSSWGGTPAEAWTSATGLARRPDFAETIAMMKQLQSDPAGMQAAYEKRLAEWFAANDPGSGRSSPWSAEQLDMTGWQSMTLPVFWEAAGLVDFDGVVWFRREVTIPEDWAGHPVVLHLGAIDDADTTWVNGREVGSTDDWKKHRVYSIPPDVLKPGKNTIAVRVLDTGGGGGLYGGGDSLRLVRADDPQAALSLEGEWRHRVAVDFSKQTQPPVNLSNNPSAPTVLYNAMIAPLQPYAFRGVIWYQGEANAPRSLQYRTLFPDLVADWRKNWGQGDFPFLFVQIAPFKEMPPEIREAQFLALGKIKRSAMVVTLDVGDADDIHPTDKRPVGERLALAARAIAYGEKLEYSGPLYQSMSTDGHRAVLKFSHRGGGLVARDGELKGFVIAGSDKVFHPAKATIVGNTVVVSAEEVPAPVAVRYAWANVPEGNLYNREGLPASPFRTDVQDK
;
A
#
# COMPACT_ATOMS: atom_id res chain seq x y z
N MET A 1 -73.87 -45.34 7.45
CA MET A 1 -73.58 -43.93 7.14
C MET A 1 -72.07 -43.78 6.96
N ARG A 2 -71.67 -43.08 5.90
CA ARG A 2 -70.36 -43.13 5.25
C ARG A 2 -69.29 -42.36 6.04
N PHE A 3 -68.17 -43.01 6.37
CA PHE A 3 -66.89 -42.35 6.65
C PHE A 3 -66.28 -41.90 5.32
N THR A 4 -65.97 -40.61 5.20
CA THR A 4 -65.25 -40.02 4.06
C THR A 4 -63.82 -39.72 4.51
N SER A 5 -62.86 -40.48 3.98
CA SER A 5 -61.43 -40.24 4.13
C SER A 5 -60.99 -39.19 3.11
N LEU A 6 -60.46 -38.06 3.58
CA LEU A 6 -59.76 -37.09 2.72
C LEU A 6 -58.32 -37.56 2.52
N ILE A 7 -57.99 -38.04 1.32
CA ILE A 7 -56.61 -38.27 0.89
C ILE A 7 -56.05 -36.92 0.43
N SER A 8 -55.07 -36.40 1.16
CA SER A 8 -54.32 -35.20 0.76
C SER A 8 -53.17 -35.64 -0.15
N VAL A 9 -53.26 -35.31 -1.44
CA VAL A 9 -52.18 -35.51 -2.41
C VAL A 9 -51.16 -34.37 -2.22
N LEU A 10 -50.00 -34.68 -1.63
CA LEU A 10 -48.84 -33.78 -1.68
C LEU A 10 -48.28 -33.80 -3.12
N GLY A 11 -48.60 -32.77 -3.90
CA GLY A 11 -47.91 -32.47 -5.14
C GLY A 11 -46.53 -31.90 -4.84
N GLY A 12 -45.49 -32.70 -5.05
CA GLY A 12 -44.10 -32.22 -5.00
C GLY A 12 -43.81 -31.33 -6.18
N THR A 13 -43.75 -30.02 -5.96
CA THR A 13 -43.27 -29.05 -6.96
C THR A 13 -41.75 -29.24 -7.11
N LEU A 14 -41.33 -29.95 -8.15
CA LEU A 14 -39.93 -30.03 -8.55
C LEU A 14 -39.51 -28.63 -9.05
N LEU A 15 -38.86 -27.84 -8.19
CA LEU A 15 -38.16 -26.63 -8.62
C LEU A 15 -36.99 -27.06 -9.50
N LEU A 16 -37.19 -27.03 -10.83
CA LEU A 16 -36.13 -27.06 -11.82
C LEU A 16 -35.28 -25.81 -11.63
N VAL A 17 -34.23 -25.92 -10.81
CA VAL A 17 -33.14 -24.94 -10.77
C VAL A 17 -32.48 -25.01 -12.13
N SER A 18 -32.84 -24.08 -13.02
CA SER A 18 -32.13 -23.90 -14.28
C SER A 18 -30.67 -23.59 -13.91
N PRO A 19 -29.68 -24.32 -14.43
CA PRO A 19 -28.28 -23.97 -14.16
C PRO A 19 -28.09 -22.53 -14.65
N MET A 20 -27.71 -21.63 -13.74
CA MET A 20 -27.22 -20.31 -14.12
C MET A 20 -26.07 -20.51 -15.10
N ARG A 21 -26.30 -20.18 -16.37
CA ARG A 21 -25.30 -20.28 -17.43
C ARG A 21 -24.33 -19.10 -17.27
N SER A 22 -23.04 -19.37 -17.20
CA SER A 22 -22.00 -18.34 -17.18
C SER A 22 -21.47 -18.14 -18.59
N ASP A 23 -21.51 -16.90 -19.07
CA ASP A 23 -20.78 -16.51 -20.27
C ASP A 23 -19.26 -16.69 -20.06
N VAL A 24 -18.50 -16.81 -21.15
CA VAL A 24 -17.05 -16.72 -21.12
C VAL A 24 -16.65 -15.33 -20.70
N VAL A 25 -15.84 -15.25 -19.64
CA VAL A 25 -15.30 -14.00 -19.10
C VAL A 25 -13.78 -14.12 -18.98
N PRO A 26 -13.00 -13.46 -19.85
CA PRO A 26 -11.56 -13.32 -19.68
C PRO A 26 -11.22 -12.62 -18.36
N ALA A 27 -10.03 -12.86 -17.82
CA ALA A 27 -9.56 -12.11 -16.67
C ALA A 27 -9.51 -10.60 -16.95
N SER A 28 -9.79 -9.80 -15.92
CA SER A 28 -9.86 -8.32 -15.93
C SER A 28 -8.67 -7.61 -16.58
N LEU A 29 -7.48 -8.22 -16.57
CA LEU A 29 -6.29 -7.72 -17.26
C LEU A 29 -6.42 -7.73 -18.80
N PHE A 30 -7.30 -8.57 -19.34
CA PHE A 30 -7.63 -8.67 -20.75
C PHE A 30 -8.84 -7.78 -21.05
N CYS A 31 -8.60 -6.48 -21.07
CA CYS A 31 -9.53 -5.44 -21.53
C CYS A 31 -8.83 -4.55 -22.55
N ASP A 32 -9.59 -3.65 -23.19
CA ASP A 32 -9.06 -2.79 -24.25
C ASP A 32 -7.81 -2.03 -23.81
N HIS A 33 -6.92 -1.75 -24.76
CA HIS A 33 -5.62 -1.07 -24.55
C HIS A 33 -4.56 -1.89 -23.80
N ALA A 34 -4.79 -3.19 -23.58
CA ALA A 34 -3.85 -4.05 -22.85
C ALA A 34 -2.46 -4.15 -23.50
N VAL A 35 -1.43 -4.34 -22.67
CA VAL A 35 -0.07 -4.67 -23.13
C VAL A 35 0.31 -6.05 -22.64
N LEU A 36 0.56 -6.98 -23.56
CA LEU A 36 1.01 -8.34 -23.25
C LEU A 36 2.54 -8.43 -23.41
N GLN A 37 3.17 -9.27 -22.59
CA GLN A 37 4.63 -9.42 -22.59
C GLN A 37 5.16 -10.06 -23.88
N GLN A 38 6.12 -9.38 -24.52
CA GLN A 38 6.85 -9.89 -25.67
C GLN A 38 7.91 -10.93 -25.26
N GLY A 39 8.26 -11.83 -26.20
CA GLY A 39 9.37 -12.76 -26.03
C GLY A 39 9.16 -13.85 -24.96
N ALA A 40 7.93 -14.02 -24.47
CA ALA A 40 7.52 -15.09 -23.57
C ALA A 40 6.15 -15.63 -24.02
N PRO A 41 5.82 -16.91 -23.74
CA PRO A 41 4.47 -17.43 -23.96
C PRO A 41 3.42 -16.55 -23.27
N ILE A 42 2.30 -16.30 -23.94
CA ILE A 42 1.26 -15.40 -23.46
C ILE A 42 0.13 -16.24 -22.87
N PRO A 43 0.04 -16.37 -21.53
CA PRO A 43 -1.10 -17.00 -20.89
C PRO A 43 -2.32 -16.09 -21.02
N VAL A 44 -3.43 -16.65 -21.47
CA VAL A 44 -4.75 -16.03 -21.47
C VAL A 44 -5.68 -16.96 -20.69
N TRP A 45 -6.44 -16.41 -19.75
CA TRP A 45 -7.28 -17.20 -18.85
C TRP A 45 -8.55 -16.44 -18.47
N GLY A 46 -9.49 -17.16 -17.87
CA GLY A 46 -10.76 -16.63 -17.43
C GLY A 46 -11.66 -17.70 -16.83
N THR A 47 -12.95 -17.39 -16.78
CA THR A 47 -14.02 -18.32 -16.37
C THR A 47 -14.93 -18.64 -17.54
N ALA A 48 -15.54 -19.82 -17.50
CA ALA A 48 -16.57 -20.28 -18.42
C ALA A 48 -17.28 -21.50 -17.81
N ASP A 49 -18.40 -21.92 -18.39
CA ASP A 49 -19.10 -23.14 -17.96
C ASP A 49 -18.20 -24.39 -18.05
N GLU A 50 -18.43 -25.35 -17.16
CA GLU A 50 -17.68 -26.62 -17.15
C GLU A 50 -17.79 -27.36 -18.50
N GLY A 51 -16.64 -27.83 -19.02
CA GLY A 51 -16.58 -28.58 -20.27
C GLY A 51 -16.73 -27.73 -21.53
N GLU A 52 -16.88 -26.40 -21.41
CA GLU A 52 -16.94 -25.51 -22.56
C GLU A 52 -15.59 -25.44 -23.29
N THR A 53 -15.60 -25.57 -24.61
CA THR A 53 -14.42 -25.42 -25.47
C THR A 53 -14.31 -23.98 -25.95
N LEU A 54 -13.14 -23.37 -25.75
CA LEU A 54 -12.85 -21.99 -26.09
C LEU A 54 -11.67 -21.91 -27.05
N THR A 55 -11.73 -20.98 -27.99
CA THR A 55 -10.61 -20.62 -28.88
C THR A 55 -10.19 -19.18 -28.61
N VAL A 56 -8.89 -18.97 -28.38
CA VAL A 56 -8.27 -17.66 -28.20
C VAL A 56 -7.41 -17.37 -29.41
N GLU A 57 -7.54 -16.16 -29.96
CA GLU A 57 -6.80 -15.69 -31.11
C GLU A 57 -6.18 -14.32 -30.89
N LEU A 58 -4.92 -14.15 -31.26
CA LEU A 58 -4.19 -12.89 -31.22
C LEU A 58 -3.12 -12.87 -32.32
N ALA A 59 -3.04 -11.77 -33.07
CA ALA A 59 -2.04 -11.57 -34.11
C ALA A 59 -1.93 -12.75 -35.10
N GLY A 60 -3.06 -13.38 -35.45
CA GLY A 60 -3.13 -14.55 -36.35
C GLY A 60 -2.77 -15.90 -35.71
N HIS A 61 -2.33 -15.92 -34.45
CA HIS A 61 -2.10 -17.15 -33.69
C HIS A 61 -3.36 -17.57 -32.95
N LYS A 62 -3.72 -18.86 -33.05
CA LYS A 62 -4.90 -19.43 -32.39
C LYS A 62 -4.51 -20.57 -31.46
N ALA A 63 -5.23 -20.71 -30.36
CA ALA A 63 -5.13 -21.87 -29.48
C ALA A 63 -6.49 -22.18 -28.84
N THR A 64 -6.75 -23.46 -28.58
CA THR A 64 -8.02 -23.94 -28.04
C THR A 64 -7.80 -24.61 -26.68
N THR A 65 -8.76 -24.47 -25.77
CA THR A 65 -8.75 -25.10 -24.45
C THR A 65 -10.17 -25.48 -24.04
N THR A 66 -10.31 -26.25 -22.96
CA THR A 66 -11.61 -26.61 -22.37
C THR A 66 -11.64 -26.17 -20.92
N ALA A 67 -12.71 -25.50 -20.51
CA ALA A 67 -12.90 -25.08 -19.13
C ALA A 67 -13.07 -26.27 -18.18
N ARG A 68 -12.37 -26.22 -17.05
CA ARG A 68 -12.41 -27.22 -15.97
C ARG A 68 -12.44 -26.53 -14.60
N GLY A 69 -13.31 -26.98 -13.71
CA GLY A 69 -13.59 -26.30 -12.45
C GLY A 69 -14.08 -24.86 -12.64
N GLY A 70 -14.83 -24.60 -13.72
CA GLY A 70 -15.31 -23.25 -14.09
C GLY A 70 -14.22 -22.27 -14.55
N ARG A 71 -13.00 -22.75 -14.82
CA ARG A 71 -11.85 -21.93 -15.24
C ARG A 71 -11.21 -22.48 -16.50
N TRP A 72 -10.61 -21.61 -17.28
CA TRP A 72 -9.85 -22.00 -18.47
C TRP A 72 -8.54 -21.22 -18.53
N LEU A 73 -7.53 -21.84 -19.15
CA LEU A 73 -6.25 -21.22 -19.46
C LEU A 73 -5.75 -21.78 -20.79
N VAL A 74 -5.18 -20.90 -21.59
CA VAL A 74 -4.47 -21.25 -22.83
C VAL A 74 -3.18 -20.43 -22.90
N ARG A 75 -2.18 -20.96 -23.60
CA ARG A 75 -0.91 -20.26 -23.83
C ARG A 75 -0.73 -20.05 -25.33
N LEU A 76 -0.72 -18.80 -25.75
CA LEU A 76 -0.31 -18.42 -27.08
C LEU A 76 1.24 -18.40 -27.17
N PRO A 77 1.82 -18.57 -28.37
CA PRO A 77 3.27 -18.52 -28.54
C PRO A 77 3.84 -17.14 -28.17
N ALA A 78 5.16 -17.10 -27.97
CA ALA A 78 5.86 -15.84 -27.76
C ALA A 78 5.79 -14.97 -29.03
N LEU A 79 5.41 -13.70 -28.85
CA LEU A 79 5.31 -12.71 -29.93
C LEU A 79 6.40 -11.65 -29.78
N SER A 80 6.79 -11.04 -30.91
CA SER A 80 7.64 -9.85 -30.92
C SER A 80 6.80 -8.60 -30.63
N ALA A 81 7.43 -7.52 -30.13
CA ALA A 81 6.75 -6.26 -29.93
C ALA A 81 6.02 -5.76 -31.19
N GLY A 82 4.82 -5.21 -31.02
CA GLY A 82 3.97 -4.79 -32.12
C GLY A 82 2.53 -4.51 -31.69
N GLY A 83 1.64 -4.42 -32.68
CA GLY A 83 0.24 -4.05 -32.51
C GLY A 83 -0.06 -2.64 -33.06
N PRO A 84 -1.30 -2.15 -32.89
CA PRO A 84 -2.37 -2.79 -32.13
C PRO A 84 -2.94 -4.04 -32.80
N TYR A 85 -3.34 -5.01 -31.97
CA TYR A 85 -4.04 -6.23 -32.36
C TYR A 85 -5.40 -6.30 -31.66
N THR A 86 -6.24 -7.22 -32.14
CA THR A 86 -7.46 -7.65 -31.43
C THR A 86 -7.21 -9.02 -30.81
N LEU A 87 -7.41 -9.14 -29.49
CA LEU A 87 -7.49 -10.43 -28.79
C LEU A 87 -8.95 -10.89 -28.83
N THR A 88 -9.20 -12.04 -29.46
CA THR A 88 -10.53 -12.66 -29.50
C THR A 88 -10.56 -13.88 -28.58
N VAL A 89 -11.59 -13.99 -27.75
CA VAL A 89 -11.93 -15.20 -26.99
C VAL A 89 -13.31 -15.67 -27.43
N ALA A 90 -13.40 -16.86 -28.02
CA ALA A 90 -14.64 -17.41 -28.57
C ALA A 90 -14.97 -18.76 -27.93
N GLY A 91 -16.13 -18.84 -27.26
CA GLY A 91 -16.78 -20.05 -26.78
C GLY A 91 -18.25 -20.03 -27.20
N LYS A 92 -19.18 -20.16 -26.25
CA LYS A 92 -20.62 -19.93 -26.48
C LYS A 92 -20.93 -18.48 -26.82
N ASN A 93 -20.21 -17.54 -26.22
CA ASN A 93 -20.17 -16.12 -26.57
C ASN A 93 -18.79 -15.76 -27.15
N ARG A 94 -18.71 -14.58 -27.76
CA ARG A 94 -17.47 -14.04 -28.32
C ARG A 94 -17.13 -12.72 -27.65
N VAL A 95 -15.93 -12.63 -27.09
CA VAL A 95 -15.37 -11.41 -26.49
C VAL A 95 -14.23 -10.93 -27.37
N GLU A 96 -14.29 -9.66 -27.78
CA GLU A 96 -13.22 -8.97 -28.50
C GLU A 96 -12.62 -7.90 -27.62
N ILE A 97 -11.29 -7.88 -27.56
CA ILE A 97 -10.49 -6.91 -26.81
C ILE A 97 -9.58 -6.21 -27.81
N SER A 98 -9.74 -4.90 -27.92
CA SER A 98 -9.14 -4.06 -28.96
C SER A 98 -7.93 -3.27 -28.45
N ASP A 99 -7.13 -2.74 -29.38
CA ASP A 99 -5.91 -1.96 -29.08
C ASP A 99 -4.90 -2.71 -28.20
N VAL A 100 -4.72 -4.02 -28.43
CA VAL A 100 -3.76 -4.83 -27.67
C VAL A 100 -2.36 -4.67 -28.24
N LEU A 101 -1.42 -4.23 -27.41
CA LEU A 101 0.00 -4.12 -27.77
C LEU A 101 0.77 -5.33 -27.25
N ILE A 102 1.80 -5.73 -27.99
CA ILE A 102 2.84 -6.64 -27.50
C ILE A 102 4.07 -5.79 -27.15
N GLY A 103 4.59 -5.92 -25.94
CA GLY A 103 5.67 -5.06 -25.45
C GLY A 103 6.32 -5.53 -24.15
N GLU A 104 6.93 -4.62 -23.42
CA GLU A 104 7.52 -4.88 -22.11
C GLU A 104 6.51 -4.60 -21.01
N VAL A 105 6.20 -5.59 -20.17
CA VAL A 105 5.27 -5.43 -19.06
C VAL A 105 6.05 -5.42 -17.74
N TRP A 106 5.78 -4.44 -16.89
CA TRP A 106 6.40 -4.31 -15.57
C TRP A 106 5.35 -4.15 -14.49
N VAL A 107 5.53 -4.87 -13.38
CA VAL A 107 4.70 -4.69 -12.18
C VAL A 107 5.32 -3.60 -11.31
N CYS A 108 4.56 -2.55 -11.03
CA CYS A 108 4.94 -1.44 -10.16
C CYS A 108 4.26 -1.64 -8.81
N SER A 109 5.02 -1.96 -7.76
CA SER A 109 4.45 -2.34 -6.46
C SER A 109 5.22 -1.78 -5.26
N GLY A 110 4.63 -1.92 -4.08
CA GLY A 110 5.13 -1.37 -2.82
C GLY A 110 4.08 -0.48 -2.14
N GLN A 111 4.55 0.60 -1.54
CA GLN A 111 3.71 1.49 -0.73
C GLN A 111 3.63 2.92 -1.31
N SER A 112 3.43 3.91 -0.45
CA SER A 112 3.02 5.29 -0.79
C SER A 112 3.91 5.99 -1.80
N ASN A 113 5.22 5.75 -1.76
CA ASN A 113 6.16 6.33 -2.72
C ASN A 113 6.01 5.73 -4.14
N MET A 114 5.62 4.46 -4.28
CA MET A 114 5.21 3.87 -5.56
C MET A 114 3.79 4.29 -5.95
N GLU A 115 2.87 4.34 -4.98
CA GLU A 115 1.46 4.72 -5.16
C GLU A 115 1.30 6.15 -5.68
N ARG A 116 2.22 7.05 -5.27
CA ARG A 116 2.18 8.47 -5.57
C ARG A 116 1.94 8.72 -7.06
N GLN A 117 0.79 9.31 -7.36
CA GLN A 117 0.44 9.68 -8.74
C GLN A 117 1.24 10.88 -9.25
N LEU A 118 1.36 11.06 -10.57
CA LEU A 118 2.07 12.20 -11.17
C LEU A 118 1.40 13.53 -10.82
N GLY A 119 0.07 13.58 -10.85
CA GLY A 119 -0.73 14.78 -10.57
C GLY A 119 -0.77 15.17 -9.09
N LEU A 120 -1.70 16.06 -8.75
CA LEU A 120 -1.92 16.50 -7.37
C LEU A 120 -2.51 15.37 -6.51
N ARG A 121 -2.14 15.31 -5.23
CA ARG A 121 -2.74 14.44 -4.22
C ARG A 121 -2.95 15.28 -2.97
N GLU A 122 -4.16 15.24 -2.43
CA GLU A 122 -4.50 15.97 -1.20
C GLU A 122 -3.56 15.56 -0.05
N GLY A 123 -3.18 16.53 0.77
CA GLY A 123 -2.24 16.32 1.89
C GLY A 123 -0.78 16.10 1.50
N GLN A 124 -0.40 16.19 0.21
CA GLN A 124 0.98 15.98 -0.24
C GLN A 124 1.49 17.10 -1.13
N LYS A 125 2.79 17.41 -1.02
CA LYS A 125 3.46 18.38 -1.90
C LYS A 125 3.34 17.92 -3.37
N PRO A 126 3.16 18.84 -4.34
CA PRO A 126 3.15 18.49 -5.76
C PRO A 126 4.48 17.86 -6.19
N ILE A 127 4.42 16.87 -7.10
CA ILE A 127 5.64 16.34 -7.73
C ILE A 127 6.34 17.47 -8.49
N LYS A 128 7.67 17.52 -8.40
CA LYS A 128 8.47 18.55 -9.05
C LYS A 128 8.21 18.54 -10.56
N ASN A 129 7.85 19.69 -11.12
CA ASN A 129 7.51 19.89 -12.55
C ASN A 129 6.34 19.03 -13.07
N TRP A 130 5.39 18.66 -12.22
CA TRP A 130 4.33 17.74 -12.63
C TRP A 130 3.44 18.27 -13.75
N GLN A 131 3.21 19.59 -13.84
CA GLN A 131 2.40 20.18 -14.90
C GLN A 131 3.05 20.00 -16.28
N GLU A 132 4.34 20.31 -16.40
CA GLU A 132 5.09 20.15 -17.65
C GLU A 132 5.20 18.67 -18.04
N GLU A 133 5.35 17.80 -17.04
CA GLU A 133 5.42 16.36 -17.24
C GLU A 133 4.10 15.77 -17.74
N ALA A 134 2.98 16.18 -17.14
CA ALA A 134 1.65 15.80 -17.59
C ALA A 134 1.37 16.36 -18.99
N ALA A 135 1.60 17.65 -19.22
CA ALA A 135 1.33 18.30 -20.50
C ALA A 135 2.11 17.66 -21.68
N SER A 136 3.30 17.12 -21.42
CA SER A 136 4.14 16.46 -22.42
C SER A 136 3.92 14.94 -22.51
N ALA A 137 3.02 14.36 -21.72
CA ALA A 137 2.79 12.92 -21.63
C ALA A 137 1.98 12.34 -22.80
N ASN A 138 2.41 12.57 -24.05
CA ASN A 138 1.79 12.00 -25.24
C ASN A 138 2.54 10.76 -25.74
N PHE A 139 2.43 9.66 -25.00
CA PHE A 139 3.14 8.41 -25.28
C PHE A 139 2.15 7.26 -25.49
N PRO A 140 1.45 7.18 -26.63
CA PRO A 140 0.41 6.18 -26.86
C PRO A 140 0.92 4.73 -26.99
N GLN A 141 2.20 4.43 -26.76
CA GLN A 141 2.69 3.07 -26.59
C GLN A 141 3.03 2.73 -25.13
N ILE A 142 2.82 3.68 -24.21
CA ILE A 142 2.87 3.46 -22.77
C ILE A 142 1.43 3.29 -22.29
N ARG A 143 1.19 2.24 -21.52
CA ARG A 143 -0.12 1.90 -20.95
C ARG A 143 0.03 1.64 -19.46
N HIS A 144 -0.94 2.08 -18.68
CA HIS A 144 -0.98 1.87 -17.23
C HIS A 144 -2.27 1.16 -16.83
N PHE A 145 -2.14 0.09 -16.07
CA PHE A 145 -3.26 -0.61 -15.44
C PHE A 145 -3.17 -0.38 -13.93
N GLY A 146 -4.05 0.46 -13.39
CA GLY A 146 -4.17 0.65 -11.94
C GLY A 146 -5.03 -0.44 -11.32
N VAL A 147 -4.45 -1.24 -10.42
CA VAL A 147 -5.18 -2.21 -9.59
C VAL A 147 -5.85 -1.46 -8.45
N ALA A 148 -7.16 -1.59 -8.32
CA ALA A 148 -7.91 -1.01 -7.21
C ALA A 148 -7.41 -1.57 -5.85
N GLN A 149 -7.28 -0.68 -4.88
CA GLN A 149 -6.88 -1.06 -3.52
C GLN A 149 -7.97 -1.88 -2.86
N LYS A 150 -7.64 -3.12 -2.49
CA LYS A 150 -8.55 -4.05 -1.83
C LYS A 150 -7.79 -4.99 -0.90
N THR A 151 -8.41 -5.38 0.19
CA THR A 151 -7.92 -6.43 1.10
C THR A 151 -8.72 -7.71 0.88
N SER A 152 -8.09 -8.86 1.11
CA SER A 152 -8.80 -10.14 1.14
C SER A 152 -8.06 -11.16 1.99
N VAL A 153 -8.80 -11.85 2.85
CA VAL A 153 -8.25 -12.93 3.70
C VAL A 153 -7.96 -14.22 2.90
N ALA A 154 -8.44 -14.30 1.65
CA ALA A 154 -8.19 -15.41 0.73
C ALA A 154 -7.81 -14.89 -0.68
N PRO A 155 -6.99 -15.63 -1.46
CA PRO A 155 -6.64 -15.23 -2.83
C PRO A 155 -7.88 -14.98 -3.70
N MET A 156 -7.95 -13.77 -4.27
CA MET A 156 -8.97 -13.40 -5.25
C MET A 156 -8.63 -13.97 -6.63
N SER A 157 -9.64 -14.12 -7.48
CA SER A 157 -9.48 -14.58 -8.87
C SER A 157 -9.42 -13.46 -9.90
N GLN A 158 -9.74 -12.22 -9.51
CA GLN A 158 -9.84 -11.05 -10.37
C GLN A 158 -9.37 -9.81 -9.62
N VAL A 159 -8.84 -8.84 -10.35
CA VAL A 159 -8.62 -7.46 -9.88
C VAL A 159 -9.68 -6.54 -10.49
N GLU A 160 -9.82 -5.35 -9.92
CA GLU A 160 -10.55 -4.25 -10.55
C GLU A 160 -9.53 -3.24 -11.10
N GLY A 161 -9.75 -2.79 -12.33
CA GLY A 161 -8.86 -1.86 -13.03
C GLY A 161 -9.15 -1.82 -14.52
N ARG A 162 -8.49 -0.90 -15.22
CA ARG A 162 -8.52 -0.79 -16.69
C ARG A 162 -7.19 -0.26 -17.20
N TRP A 163 -6.84 -0.59 -18.45
CA TRP A 163 -5.69 -0.01 -19.11
C TRP A 163 -6.00 1.41 -19.58
N LEU A 164 -5.10 2.34 -19.27
CA LEU A 164 -5.13 3.72 -19.72
C LEU A 164 -4.00 3.98 -20.71
N VAL A 165 -4.33 4.60 -21.83
CA VAL A 165 -3.38 5.19 -22.79
C VAL A 165 -2.66 6.35 -22.11
N CYS A 166 -1.33 6.43 -22.17
CA CYS A 166 -0.60 7.60 -21.66
C CYS A 166 -0.83 8.82 -22.57
N THR A 167 -1.68 9.73 -22.09
CA THR A 167 -2.00 11.02 -22.71
C THR A 167 -1.85 12.12 -21.65
N PRO A 168 -1.82 13.42 -22.04
CA PRO A 168 -1.80 14.51 -21.07
C PRO A 168 -2.95 14.48 -20.05
N GLU A 169 -4.11 13.94 -20.42
CA GLU A 169 -5.30 13.84 -19.57
C GLU A 169 -5.21 12.69 -18.56
N SER A 170 -4.63 11.55 -18.95
CA SER A 170 -4.58 10.34 -18.11
C SER A 170 -3.30 10.23 -17.28
N ALA A 171 -2.17 10.75 -17.77
CA ALA A 171 -0.88 10.66 -17.10
C ALA A 171 -0.89 11.19 -15.64
N PRO A 172 -1.65 12.24 -15.28
CA PRO A 172 -1.78 12.67 -13.88
C PRO A 172 -2.21 11.57 -12.91
N SER A 173 -2.95 10.53 -13.35
CA SER A 173 -3.40 9.42 -12.50
C SER A 173 -2.42 8.24 -12.47
N PHE A 174 -1.34 8.28 -13.24
CA PHE A 174 -0.35 7.20 -13.26
C PHE A 174 0.55 7.32 -12.03
N THR A 175 1.08 6.20 -11.53
CA THR A 175 2.23 6.27 -10.59
C THR A 175 3.34 7.12 -11.20
N ALA A 176 3.82 8.13 -10.47
CA ALA A 176 4.86 9.03 -10.96
C ALA A 176 6.14 8.27 -11.29
N ILE A 177 6.55 7.35 -10.41
CA ILE A 177 7.75 6.53 -10.61
C ILE A 177 7.56 5.60 -11.80
N GLY A 178 6.40 4.94 -11.91
CA GLY A 178 6.11 4.08 -13.06
C GLY A 178 6.07 4.86 -14.38
N PHE A 179 5.51 6.08 -14.39
CA PHE A 179 5.51 6.96 -15.57
C PHE A 179 6.93 7.28 -16.03
N PHE A 180 7.80 7.76 -15.13
CA PHE A 180 9.19 8.09 -15.46
C PHE A 180 9.99 6.85 -15.90
N PHE A 181 9.79 5.72 -15.22
CA PHE A 181 10.37 4.44 -15.58
C PHE A 181 9.94 4.00 -17.00
N GLY A 182 8.62 3.96 -17.25
CA GLY A 182 8.06 3.52 -18.52
C GLY A 182 8.48 4.43 -19.67
N ARG A 183 8.53 5.74 -19.46
CA ARG A 183 9.01 6.71 -20.45
C ARG A 183 10.48 6.47 -20.79
N ALA A 184 11.36 6.39 -19.79
CA ALA A 184 12.79 6.19 -20.01
C ALA A 184 13.07 4.84 -20.69
N LEU A 185 12.35 3.78 -20.29
CA LEU A 185 12.49 2.46 -20.90
C LEU A 185 11.98 2.45 -22.36
N HIS A 186 10.81 3.03 -22.62
CA HIS A 186 10.26 3.17 -23.97
C HIS A 186 11.20 3.96 -24.88
N GLN A 187 11.76 5.08 -24.39
CA GLN A 187 12.71 5.90 -25.14
C GLN A 187 13.99 5.14 -25.49
N ALA A 188 14.51 4.32 -24.57
CA ALA A 188 15.73 3.54 -24.79
C ALA A 188 15.51 2.33 -25.71
N ARG A 189 14.37 1.64 -25.57
CA ARG A 189 14.12 0.34 -26.22
C ARG A 189 13.24 0.43 -27.47
N LYS A 190 12.49 1.52 -27.64
CA LYS A 190 11.55 1.76 -28.75
C LYS A 190 10.50 0.67 -28.92
N VAL A 191 10.01 0.14 -27.80
CA VAL A 191 8.95 -0.89 -27.74
C VAL A 191 7.82 -0.42 -26.83
N PRO A 192 6.57 -0.89 -27.01
CA PRO A 192 5.48 -0.60 -26.08
C PRO A 192 5.82 -1.01 -24.65
N VAL A 193 5.29 -0.26 -23.68
CA VAL A 193 5.51 -0.52 -22.25
C VAL A 193 4.16 -0.55 -21.51
N GLY A 194 3.87 -1.67 -20.86
CA GLY A 194 2.75 -1.83 -19.94
C GLY A 194 3.20 -1.75 -18.50
N LEU A 195 2.50 -0.95 -17.69
CA LEU A 195 2.75 -0.79 -16.26
C LEU A 195 1.55 -1.31 -15.48
N ILE A 196 1.68 -2.45 -14.82
CA ILE A 196 0.66 -2.96 -13.90
C ILE A 196 0.97 -2.39 -12.52
N HIS A 197 0.17 -1.43 -12.05
CA HIS A 197 0.39 -0.71 -10.80
C HIS A 197 -0.46 -1.30 -9.69
N SER A 198 0.20 -1.92 -8.70
CA SER A 198 -0.42 -2.59 -7.55
C SER A 198 0.32 -2.18 -6.28
N SER A 199 -0.11 -1.11 -5.63
CA SER A 199 0.55 -0.53 -4.46
C SER A 199 -0.46 0.08 -3.47
N TRP A 200 -0.06 0.21 -2.21
CA TRP A 200 -0.90 0.82 -1.18
C TRP A 200 -0.04 1.46 -0.08
N GLY A 201 -0.19 2.78 0.13
CA GLY A 201 0.47 3.54 1.18
C GLY A 201 0.35 2.96 2.60
N GLY A 202 1.43 3.07 3.38
CA GLY A 202 1.46 2.65 4.78
C GLY A 202 1.61 1.15 5.02
N THR A 203 1.74 0.33 3.96
CA THR A 203 1.66 -1.13 4.10
C THR A 203 3.04 -1.80 4.20
N PRO A 204 3.21 -2.78 5.09
CA PRO A 204 4.47 -3.48 5.29
C PRO A 204 4.59 -4.72 4.37
N ALA A 205 5.81 -5.23 4.16
CA ALA A 205 6.09 -6.32 3.21
C ALA A 205 5.30 -7.61 3.48
N GLU A 206 4.98 -7.94 4.73
CA GLU A 206 4.18 -9.12 5.07
C GLU A 206 2.74 -9.06 4.53
N ALA A 207 2.17 -7.88 4.32
CA ALA A 207 0.85 -7.74 3.68
C ALA A 207 0.89 -8.20 2.21
N TRP A 208 2.05 -8.04 1.57
CA TRP A 208 2.34 -8.40 0.18
C TRP A 208 2.93 -9.81 0.01
N THR A 209 3.08 -10.59 1.08
CA THR A 209 3.64 -11.95 1.04
C THR A 209 2.54 -12.99 1.24
N SER A 210 2.56 -14.10 0.50
CA SER A 210 1.53 -15.13 0.66
C SER A 210 1.60 -15.80 2.04
N ALA A 211 0.47 -16.38 2.47
CA ALA A 211 0.43 -17.16 3.72
C ALA A 211 1.45 -18.31 3.73
N THR A 212 1.72 -18.94 2.57
CA THR A 212 2.71 -20.01 2.44
C THR A 212 4.14 -19.50 2.53
N GLY A 213 4.40 -18.28 2.05
CA GLY A 213 5.68 -17.59 2.20
C GLY A 213 5.97 -17.29 3.67
N LEU A 214 5.00 -16.69 4.36
CA LEU A 214 5.13 -16.30 5.76
C LEU A 214 5.10 -17.46 6.75
N ALA A 215 4.38 -18.55 6.45
CA ALA A 215 4.30 -19.72 7.34
C ALA A 215 5.65 -20.39 7.64
N ARG A 216 6.69 -20.10 6.86
CA ARG A 216 8.06 -20.58 7.11
C ARG A 216 8.79 -19.79 8.19
N ARG A 217 8.19 -18.68 8.65
CA ARG A 217 8.81 -17.76 9.58
C ARG A 217 8.13 -17.83 10.96
N PRO A 218 8.88 -18.11 12.05
CA PRO A 218 8.30 -18.21 13.39
C PRO A 218 7.62 -16.93 13.88
N ASP A 219 8.13 -15.77 13.46
CA ASP A 219 7.63 -14.43 13.81
C ASP A 219 6.23 -14.12 13.26
N PHE A 220 5.74 -14.89 12.27
CA PHE A 220 4.38 -14.75 11.71
C PHE A 220 3.47 -15.95 12.00
N ALA A 221 3.94 -16.98 12.73
CA ALA A 221 3.21 -18.24 12.88
C ALA A 221 1.81 -18.05 13.52
N GLU A 222 1.73 -17.24 14.58
CA GLU A 222 0.46 -16.95 15.27
C GLU A 222 -0.49 -16.16 14.37
N THR A 223 -0.02 -15.08 13.74
CA THR A 223 -0.87 -14.27 12.87
C THR A 223 -1.35 -15.06 11.66
N ILE A 224 -0.53 -15.93 11.07
CA ILE A 224 -0.97 -16.81 9.97
C ILE A 224 -2.01 -17.84 10.46
N ALA A 225 -1.92 -18.33 11.70
CA ALA A 225 -2.97 -19.16 12.27
C ALA A 225 -4.29 -18.37 12.42
N MET A 226 -4.23 -17.13 12.91
CA MET A 226 -5.39 -16.24 13.00
C MET A 226 -5.99 -15.95 11.61
N MET A 227 -5.17 -15.69 10.59
CA MET A 227 -5.64 -15.45 9.21
C MET A 227 -6.34 -16.68 8.63
N LYS A 228 -5.83 -17.90 8.90
CA LYS A 228 -6.50 -19.14 8.49
C LYS A 228 -7.85 -19.30 9.17
N GLN A 229 -7.94 -18.99 10.46
CA GLN A 229 -9.20 -19.04 11.19
C GLN A 229 -10.19 -18.00 10.66
N LEU A 230 -9.73 -16.79 10.37
CA LEU A 230 -10.51 -15.72 9.76
C LEU A 230 -11.03 -16.10 8.37
N GLN A 231 -10.25 -16.86 7.59
CA GLN A 231 -10.69 -17.41 6.31
C GLN A 231 -11.79 -18.49 6.49
N SER A 232 -11.69 -19.35 7.52
CA SER A 232 -12.63 -20.45 7.73
C SER A 232 -13.93 -20.06 8.45
N ASP A 233 -13.85 -19.09 9.37
CA ASP A 233 -14.95 -18.62 10.20
C ASP A 233 -14.89 -17.09 10.38
N PRO A 234 -15.20 -16.31 9.32
CA PRO A 234 -15.16 -14.85 9.38
C PRO A 234 -16.09 -14.29 10.45
N ALA A 235 -17.30 -14.85 10.57
CA ALA A 235 -18.32 -14.37 11.50
C ALA A 235 -17.93 -14.63 12.97
N GLY A 236 -17.40 -15.81 13.27
CA GLY A 236 -16.91 -16.12 14.61
C GLY A 236 -15.69 -15.29 15.00
N MET A 237 -14.78 -15.03 14.05
CA MET A 237 -13.63 -14.14 14.30
C MET A 237 -14.02 -12.69 14.49
N GLN A 238 -15.02 -12.19 13.76
CA GLN A 238 -15.57 -10.85 13.96
C GLN A 238 -16.23 -10.75 15.34
N ALA A 239 -17.08 -11.71 15.73
CA ALA A 239 -17.70 -11.72 17.05
C ALA A 239 -16.66 -11.82 18.19
N ALA A 240 -15.59 -12.60 18.00
CA ALA A 240 -14.49 -12.70 18.95
C ALA A 240 -13.67 -11.40 19.04
N TYR A 241 -13.51 -10.67 17.93
CA TYR A 241 -12.91 -9.35 17.91
C TYR A 241 -13.78 -8.34 18.67
N GLU A 242 -15.06 -8.23 18.34
CA GLU A 242 -16.01 -7.31 18.99
C GLU A 242 -16.07 -7.55 20.51
N LYS A 243 -16.07 -8.83 20.92
CA LYS A 243 -16.01 -9.19 22.34
C LYS A 243 -14.72 -8.69 23.01
N ARG A 244 -13.55 -8.96 22.42
CA ARG A 244 -12.25 -8.51 22.96
C ARG A 244 -12.16 -6.98 23.00
N LEU A 245 -12.69 -6.30 21.99
CA LEU A 245 -12.70 -4.84 21.94
C LEU A 245 -13.62 -4.26 23.02
N ALA A 246 -14.81 -4.83 23.23
CA ALA A 246 -15.72 -4.42 24.30
C ALA A 246 -15.11 -4.66 25.70
N GLU A 247 -14.43 -5.80 25.90
CA GLU A 247 -13.68 -6.09 27.12
C GLU A 247 -12.54 -5.09 27.34
N TRP A 248 -11.82 -4.73 26.27
CA TRP A 248 -10.77 -3.73 26.32
C TRP A 248 -11.30 -2.33 26.68
N PHE A 249 -12.40 -1.88 26.06
CA PHE A 249 -13.04 -0.61 26.42
C PHE A 249 -13.50 -0.60 27.88
N ALA A 250 -14.14 -1.68 28.34
CA ALA A 250 -14.59 -1.76 29.73
C ALA A 250 -13.43 -1.70 30.75
N ALA A 251 -12.24 -2.18 30.36
CA ALA A 251 -11.07 -2.19 31.23
C ALA A 251 -10.25 -0.88 31.17
N ASN A 252 -10.23 -0.19 30.02
CA ASN A 252 -9.29 0.91 29.77
C ASN A 252 -9.96 2.26 29.54
N ASP A 253 -11.18 2.31 28.98
CA ASP A 253 -11.90 3.55 28.70
C ASP A 253 -12.84 3.93 29.86
N PRO A 254 -12.52 4.97 30.66
CA PRO A 254 -13.37 5.39 31.78
C PRO A 254 -14.77 5.83 31.33
N GLY A 255 -14.94 6.32 30.09
CA GLY A 255 -16.23 6.72 29.54
C GLY A 255 -17.15 5.53 29.20
N SER A 256 -16.58 4.34 29.05
CA SER A 256 -17.31 3.08 28.80
C SER A 256 -17.73 2.34 30.08
N GLY A 257 -17.45 2.90 31.25
CA GLY A 257 -17.77 2.28 32.53
C GLY A 257 -19.28 2.12 32.77
N ARG A 258 -19.68 0.99 33.38
CA ARG A 258 -21.11 0.66 33.60
C ARG A 258 -21.84 1.57 34.59
N SER A 259 -21.13 2.19 35.53
CA SER A 259 -21.74 2.98 36.61
C SER A 259 -21.99 4.45 36.25
N SER A 260 -21.23 5.01 35.32
CA SER A 260 -21.35 6.42 34.90
C SER A 260 -20.86 6.60 33.46
N PRO A 261 -21.52 5.96 32.47
CA PRO A 261 -21.06 6.00 31.10
C PRO A 261 -21.16 7.42 30.54
N TRP A 262 -20.14 7.85 29.80
CA TRP A 262 -20.14 9.17 29.17
C TRP A 262 -21.09 9.26 27.98
N SER A 263 -21.77 8.17 27.61
CA SER A 263 -22.90 8.17 26.69
C SER A 263 -24.23 8.55 27.34
N ALA A 264 -24.35 8.54 28.68
CA ALA A 264 -25.62 8.76 29.39
C ALA A 264 -26.31 10.07 28.98
N GLU A 265 -27.65 10.07 28.93
CA GLU A 265 -28.41 11.26 28.54
C GLU A 265 -28.06 12.49 29.41
N GLN A 266 -28.01 12.29 30.73
CA GLN A 266 -27.53 13.30 31.67
C GLN A 266 -26.14 12.92 32.15
N LEU A 267 -25.20 13.86 32.02
CA LEU A 267 -23.83 13.70 32.46
C LEU A 267 -23.32 15.04 33.02
N ASP A 268 -22.63 15.00 34.15
CA ASP A 268 -21.84 16.14 34.59
C ASP A 268 -20.61 16.30 33.69
N MET A 269 -20.59 17.41 32.96
CA MET A 269 -19.53 17.74 32.02
C MET A 269 -18.48 18.68 32.61
N THR A 270 -18.47 18.84 33.94
CA THR A 270 -17.41 19.58 34.64
C THR A 270 -16.04 19.01 34.26
N GLY A 271 -15.14 19.88 33.81
CA GLY A 271 -13.79 19.52 33.37
C GLY A 271 -13.68 19.01 31.93
N TRP A 272 -14.77 18.92 31.16
CA TRP A 272 -14.69 18.69 29.72
C TRP A 272 -14.20 19.95 29.00
N GLN A 273 -13.35 19.76 27.99
CA GLN A 273 -12.82 20.84 27.17
C GLN A 273 -13.73 21.11 25.96
N SER A 274 -13.48 22.20 25.23
CA SER A 274 -14.21 22.56 24.02
C SER A 274 -13.35 22.33 22.79
N MET A 275 -13.97 21.89 21.70
CA MET A 275 -13.34 21.77 20.37
C MET A 275 -14.35 22.17 19.31
N THR A 276 -13.94 23.01 18.36
CA THR A 276 -14.76 23.36 17.20
C THR A 276 -14.62 22.28 16.13
N LEU A 277 -15.71 21.60 15.80
CA LEU A 277 -15.77 20.53 14.79
C LEU A 277 -16.48 21.02 13.50
N PRO A 278 -16.14 20.47 12.32
CA PRO A 278 -15.24 19.34 12.09
C PRO A 278 -13.76 19.72 12.01
N VAL A 279 -12.88 18.86 12.53
CA VAL A 279 -11.42 19.04 12.46
C VAL A 279 -10.70 17.73 12.77
N PHE A 280 -9.49 17.55 12.22
CA PHE A 280 -8.52 16.63 12.80
C PHE A 280 -8.04 17.19 14.14
N TRP A 281 -8.07 16.41 15.21
CA TRP A 281 -7.79 16.93 16.55
C TRP A 281 -6.33 17.39 16.73
N GLU A 282 -5.42 16.98 15.84
CA GLU A 282 -4.02 17.42 15.81
C GLU A 282 -3.94 18.92 15.51
N ALA A 283 -4.83 19.41 14.63
CA ALA A 283 -4.96 20.83 14.35
C ALA A 283 -5.74 21.59 15.44
N ALA A 284 -6.30 20.88 16.43
CA ALA A 284 -7.12 21.44 17.50
C ALA A 284 -6.57 21.17 18.92
N GLY A 285 -5.26 20.89 19.02
CA GLY A 285 -4.52 20.84 20.30
C GLY A 285 -4.15 19.45 20.81
N LEU A 286 -4.59 18.37 20.15
CA LEU A 286 -4.16 17.00 20.42
C LEU A 286 -3.08 16.58 19.40
N VAL A 287 -1.92 17.25 19.45
CA VAL A 287 -0.80 17.02 18.52
C VAL A 287 -0.22 15.62 18.70
N ASP A 288 -0.04 14.87 17.61
CA ASP A 288 0.53 13.52 17.56
C ASP A 288 -0.13 12.55 18.56
N PHE A 289 -1.46 12.57 18.60
CA PHE A 289 -2.24 11.84 19.59
C PHE A 289 -3.03 10.68 18.97
N ASP A 290 -2.71 9.46 19.40
CA ASP A 290 -3.51 8.26 19.12
C ASP A 290 -4.19 7.78 20.41
N GLY A 291 -5.48 7.45 20.35
CA GLY A 291 -6.22 7.03 21.53
C GLY A 291 -7.73 7.07 21.40
N VAL A 292 -8.39 7.30 22.54
CA VAL A 292 -9.86 7.38 22.62
C VAL A 292 -10.25 8.78 23.10
N VAL A 293 -11.07 9.47 22.30
CA VAL A 293 -11.63 10.78 22.65
C VAL A 293 -13.15 10.71 22.57
N TRP A 294 -13.80 11.23 23.61
CA TRP A 294 -15.25 11.36 23.64
C TRP A 294 -15.65 12.78 23.29
N PHE A 295 -16.68 12.91 22.46
CA PHE A 295 -17.33 14.16 22.09
C PHE A 295 -18.79 14.15 22.54
N ARG A 296 -19.28 15.30 22.98
CA ARG A 296 -20.68 15.50 23.36
C ARG A 296 -21.21 16.85 22.89
N ARG A 297 -22.45 16.84 22.40
CA ARG A 297 -23.19 18.03 22.00
C ARG A 297 -24.64 17.96 22.41
N GLU A 298 -25.17 19.09 22.84
CA GLU A 298 -26.59 19.28 23.05
C GLU A 298 -27.22 19.88 21.78
N VAL A 299 -28.41 19.40 21.43
CA VAL A 299 -29.18 19.90 20.29
C VAL A 299 -30.63 20.05 20.69
N THR A 300 -31.27 21.12 20.20
CA THR A 300 -32.71 21.35 20.42
C THR A 300 -33.47 20.93 19.17
N ILE A 301 -34.34 19.95 19.30
CA ILE A 301 -35.14 19.38 18.22
C ILE A 301 -36.49 20.11 18.16
N PRO A 302 -36.90 20.62 16.98
CA PRO A 302 -38.20 21.24 16.77
C PRO A 302 -39.38 20.31 17.14
N GLU A 303 -40.49 20.88 17.59
CA GLU A 303 -41.68 20.10 17.95
C GLU A 303 -42.27 19.33 16.76
N ASP A 304 -42.20 19.90 15.56
CA ASP A 304 -42.71 19.30 14.32
C ASP A 304 -41.83 18.16 13.77
N TRP A 305 -40.74 17.81 14.47
CA TRP A 305 -39.93 16.63 14.17
C TRP A 305 -40.37 15.41 14.98
N ALA A 306 -41.26 15.57 15.96
CA ALA A 306 -41.75 14.49 16.81
C ALA A 306 -42.35 13.35 15.97
N GLY A 307 -41.88 12.11 16.18
CA GLY A 307 -42.38 10.92 15.49
C GLY A 307 -41.93 10.77 14.04
N HIS A 308 -41.17 11.72 13.49
CA HIS A 308 -40.58 11.62 12.16
C HIS A 308 -39.23 10.89 12.19
N PRO A 309 -38.88 10.13 11.12
CA PRO A 309 -37.56 9.51 11.01
C PRO A 309 -36.48 10.59 10.82
N VAL A 310 -35.40 10.50 11.59
CA VAL A 310 -34.26 11.42 11.52
C VAL A 310 -32.98 10.64 11.25
N VAL A 311 -32.11 11.20 10.42
CA VAL A 311 -30.80 10.67 10.09
C VAL A 311 -29.72 11.59 10.66
N LEU A 312 -28.76 11.00 11.38
CA LEU A 312 -27.58 11.65 11.89
C LEU A 312 -26.43 11.50 10.90
N HIS A 313 -25.88 12.62 10.47
CA HIS A 313 -24.65 12.71 9.68
C HIS A 313 -23.54 13.28 10.56
N LEU A 314 -22.39 12.58 10.64
CA LEU A 314 -21.22 13.06 11.40
C LEU A 314 -19.99 13.30 10.53
N GLY A 315 -20.15 13.33 9.21
CA GLY A 315 -19.00 13.34 8.28
C GLY A 315 -18.12 12.11 8.43
N ALA A 316 -16.89 12.20 7.97
CA ALA A 316 -15.87 11.18 8.20
C ALA A 316 -15.27 11.33 9.60
N ILE A 317 -14.97 10.19 10.23
CA ILE A 317 -14.36 10.08 11.56
C ILE A 317 -13.20 9.11 11.44
N ASP A 318 -12.02 9.52 11.90
CA ASP A 318 -10.79 8.73 11.87
C ASP A 318 -10.48 8.17 13.28
N ASP A 319 -10.34 6.86 13.50
CA ASP A 319 -10.56 5.73 12.58
C ASP A 319 -12.00 5.19 12.67
N ALA A 320 -12.47 5.03 13.90
CA ALA A 320 -13.70 4.35 14.25
C ALA A 320 -14.52 5.15 15.26
N ASP A 321 -15.84 4.96 15.23
CA ASP A 321 -16.73 5.55 16.21
C ASP A 321 -17.73 4.56 16.80
N THR A 322 -18.26 4.93 17.95
CA THR A 322 -19.55 4.47 18.44
C THR A 322 -20.33 5.70 18.88
N THR A 323 -21.59 5.78 18.46
CA THR A 323 -22.42 6.97 18.61
C THR A 323 -23.71 6.67 19.35
N TRP A 324 -24.06 7.56 20.29
CA TRP A 324 -25.28 7.49 21.09
C TRP A 324 -26.09 8.78 20.98
N VAL A 325 -27.41 8.63 20.99
CA VAL A 325 -28.37 9.74 21.15
C VAL A 325 -29.20 9.45 22.40
N ASN A 326 -29.22 10.40 23.33
CA ASN A 326 -29.89 10.28 24.63
C ASN A 326 -29.55 8.96 25.37
N GLY A 327 -28.27 8.54 25.34
CA GLY A 327 -27.82 7.30 25.99
C GLY A 327 -28.09 6.00 25.23
N ARG A 328 -28.82 6.03 24.11
CA ARG A 328 -29.05 4.85 23.27
C ARG A 328 -28.12 4.85 22.08
N GLU A 329 -27.46 3.72 21.86
CA GLU A 329 -26.56 3.53 20.71
C GLU A 329 -27.38 3.58 19.42
N VAL A 330 -26.93 4.39 18.46
CA VAL A 330 -27.59 4.56 17.16
C VAL A 330 -26.72 4.08 15.99
N GLY A 331 -25.42 3.88 16.22
CA GLY A 331 -24.53 3.35 15.20
C GLY A 331 -23.07 3.28 15.66
N SER A 332 -22.30 2.53 14.88
CA SER A 332 -20.85 2.43 14.96
C SER A 332 -20.29 2.14 13.56
N THR A 333 -19.06 2.54 13.31
CA THR A 333 -18.38 2.30 12.03
C THR A 333 -16.87 2.31 12.24
N ASP A 334 -16.18 1.37 11.60
CA ASP A 334 -14.74 1.11 11.69
C ASP A 334 -14.12 1.31 10.29
N ASP A 335 -13.99 2.58 9.86
CA ASP A 335 -13.48 2.99 8.55
C ASP A 335 -13.21 4.51 8.55
N TRP A 336 -11.96 4.94 8.49
CA TRP A 336 -11.60 6.35 8.62
C TRP A 336 -12.13 7.30 7.53
N LYS A 337 -12.47 6.78 6.34
CA LYS A 337 -12.96 7.60 5.21
C LYS A 337 -14.47 7.65 5.12
N LYS A 338 -15.17 6.64 5.65
CA LYS A 338 -16.60 6.49 5.45
C LYS A 338 -17.37 7.61 6.14
N HIS A 339 -18.25 8.30 5.44
CA HIS A 339 -19.15 9.24 6.11
C HIS A 339 -20.12 8.46 7.02
N ARG A 340 -20.23 8.87 8.28
CA ARG A 340 -21.15 8.29 9.25
C ARG A 340 -22.55 8.80 8.97
N VAL A 341 -23.46 7.86 8.72
CA VAL A 341 -24.88 8.10 8.43
C VAL A 341 -25.69 7.09 9.23
N TYR A 342 -26.34 7.54 10.30
CA TYR A 342 -27.07 6.68 11.23
C TYR A 342 -28.54 7.07 11.32
N SER A 343 -29.42 6.11 11.06
CA SER A 343 -30.85 6.29 11.28
C SER A 343 -31.13 6.30 12.78
N ILE A 344 -31.73 7.38 13.28
CA ILE A 344 -32.15 7.47 14.67
C ILE A 344 -33.58 6.91 14.78
N PRO A 345 -33.83 5.93 15.67
CA PRO A 345 -35.18 5.43 15.87
C PRO A 345 -36.12 6.54 16.39
N PRO A 346 -37.39 6.60 15.94
CA PRO A 346 -38.30 7.70 16.29
C PRO A 346 -38.57 7.89 17.78
N ASP A 347 -38.37 6.85 18.60
CA ASP A 347 -38.54 6.86 20.05
C ASP A 347 -37.29 7.36 20.82
N VAL A 348 -36.18 7.63 20.12
CA VAL A 348 -34.93 8.07 20.74
C VAL A 348 -34.87 9.59 20.84
N LEU A 349 -35.33 10.31 19.82
CA LEU A 349 -35.40 11.78 19.85
C LEU A 349 -36.69 12.23 20.52
N LYS A 350 -36.60 13.35 21.24
CA LYS A 350 -37.76 14.04 21.82
C LYS A 350 -37.78 15.51 21.39
N PRO A 351 -38.95 16.16 21.33
CA PRO A 351 -39.01 17.61 21.20
C PRO A 351 -38.18 18.32 22.28
N GLY A 352 -37.52 19.40 21.91
CA GLY A 352 -36.64 20.15 22.80
C GLY A 352 -35.25 19.52 22.93
N LYS A 353 -34.69 19.54 24.14
CA LYS A 353 -33.28 19.23 24.39
C LYS A 353 -32.96 17.73 24.25
N ASN A 354 -31.94 17.43 23.46
CA ASN A 354 -31.36 16.10 23.25
C ASN A 354 -29.84 16.17 23.35
N THR A 355 -29.21 15.01 23.57
CA THR A 355 -27.74 14.88 23.64
C THR A 355 -27.24 13.87 22.64
N ILE A 356 -26.15 14.21 21.95
CA ILE A 356 -25.38 13.31 21.10
C ILE A 356 -24.03 13.08 21.76
N ALA A 357 -23.62 11.83 21.87
CA ALA A 357 -22.29 11.43 22.36
C ALA A 357 -21.61 10.57 21.29
N VAL A 358 -20.34 10.83 21.03
CA VAL A 358 -19.52 10.10 20.05
C VAL A 358 -18.23 9.69 20.74
N ARG A 359 -17.95 8.39 20.81
CA ARG A 359 -16.64 7.88 21.20
C ARG A 359 -15.85 7.62 19.93
N VAL A 360 -14.74 8.31 19.76
CA VAL A 360 -13.81 8.11 18.65
C VAL A 360 -12.63 7.28 19.15
N LEU A 361 -12.30 6.23 18.40
CA LEU A 361 -11.09 5.46 18.54
C LEU A 361 -10.22 5.74 17.32
N ASP A 362 -9.02 6.25 17.55
CA ASP A 362 -7.99 6.48 16.54
C ASP A 362 -6.75 5.65 16.90
N THR A 363 -6.28 4.84 15.97
CA THR A 363 -5.16 3.93 16.20
C THR A 363 -3.86 4.36 15.54
N GLY A 364 -3.87 5.49 14.83
CA GLY A 364 -2.68 6.01 14.18
C GLY A 364 -3.01 7.04 13.11
N GLY A 365 -2.34 8.19 13.14
CA GLY A 365 -2.42 9.16 12.05
C GLY A 365 -3.04 10.46 12.52
N GLY A 366 -4.13 10.89 11.87
CA GLY A 366 -4.90 12.04 12.33
C GLY A 366 -6.23 11.57 12.87
N GLY A 367 -6.68 12.06 14.03
CA GLY A 367 -7.92 11.59 14.63
C GLY A 367 -9.06 12.60 14.68
N GLY A 368 -10.27 12.14 14.97
CA GLY A 368 -11.43 12.98 15.27
C GLY A 368 -12.48 13.08 14.17
N LEU A 369 -13.47 13.95 14.37
CA LEU A 369 -14.58 14.17 13.43
C LEU A 369 -14.16 15.25 12.43
N TYR A 370 -13.49 14.85 11.34
CA TYR A 370 -12.80 15.78 10.43
C TYR A 370 -13.56 16.10 9.14
N GLY A 371 -14.57 15.32 8.76
CA GLY A 371 -15.26 15.52 7.49
C GLY A 371 -15.83 16.94 7.39
N GLY A 372 -15.37 17.76 6.43
CA GLY A 372 -15.79 19.16 6.27
C GLY A 372 -17.08 19.36 5.45
N GLY A 373 -17.63 20.58 5.50
CA GLY A 373 -18.71 21.06 4.62
C GLY A 373 -20.10 20.47 4.87
N ASP A 374 -20.92 21.12 5.72
CA ASP A 374 -22.30 20.75 6.09
C ASP A 374 -22.48 19.26 6.44
N SER A 375 -21.40 18.62 6.90
CA SER A 375 -21.28 17.17 7.04
C SER A 375 -21.84 16.67 8.38
N LEU A 376 -21.74 17.51 9.42
CA LEU A 376 -22.24 17.31 10.77
C LEU A 376 -23.65 17.90 10.84
N ARG A 377 -24.67 17.05 10.78
CA ARG A 377 -26.07 17.51 10.79
C ARG A 377 -27.06 16.42 11.16
N LEU A 378 -28.23 16.85 11.63
CA LEU A 378 -29.44 16.03 11.63
C LEU A 378 -30.29 16.38 10.43
N VAL A 379 -30.90 15.39 9.79
CA VAL A 379 -31.79 15.60 8.64
C VAL A 379 -33.05 14.77 8.83
N ARG A 380 -34.22 15.36 8.60
CA ARG A 380 -35.48 14.62 8.56
C ARG A 380 -35.52 13.75 7.30
N ALA A 381 -35.70 12.44 7.44
CA ALA A 381 -35.56 11.52 6.31
C ALA A 381 -36.67 11.69 5.25
N ASP A 382 -37.83 12.22 5.65
CA ASP A 382 -38.96 12.52 4.78
C ASP A 382 -38.96 13.96 4.23
N ASP A 383 -38.06 14.81 4.72
CA ASP A 383 -37.86 16.18 4.24
C ASP A 383 -36.38 16.59 4.37
N PRO A 384 -35.57 16.37 3.32
CA PRO A 384 -34.15 16.69 3.33
C PRO A 384 -33.81 18.18 3.52
N GLN A 385 -34.79 19.09 3.38
CA GLN A 385 -34.60 20.52 3.66
C GLN A 385 -34.74 20.83 5.15
N ALA A 386 -35.43 19.98 5.92
CA ALA A 386 -35.47 20.05 7.37
C ALA A 386 -34.16 19.46 7.94
N ALA A 387 -33.15 20.33 8.07
CA ALA A 387 -31.85 19.98 8.60
C ALA A 387 -31.40 20.91 9.74
N LEU A 388 -30.69 20.35 10.72
CA LEU A 388 -30.05 21.09 11.81
C LEU A 388 -28.55 20.87 11.75
N SER A 389 -27.77 21.95 11.72
CA SER A 389 -26.31 21.86 11.76
C SER A 389 -25.82 21.41 13.13
N LEU A 390 -24.88 20.48 13.11
CA LEU A 390 -24.10 20.02 14.24
C LEU A 390 -22.64 20.51 14.16
N GLU A 391 -22.32 21.46 13.28
CA GLU A 391 -21.00 22.09 13.21
C GLU A 391 -20.80 23.12 14.34
N GLY A 392 -19.54 23.41 14.68
CA GLY A 392 -19.18 24.36 15.72
C GLY A 392 -18.74 23.70 17.02
N GLU A 393 -19.04 24.33 18.15
CA GLU A 393 -18.54 23.91 19.46
C GLU A 393 -19.12 22.56 19.92
N TRP A 394 -18.23 21.61 20.20
CA TRP A 394 -18.51 20.38 20.92
C TRP A 394 -17.68 20.34 22.19
N ARG A 395 -18.20 19.66 23.21
CA ARG A 395 -17.39 19.31 24.38
C ARG A 395 -16.65 18.02 24.11
N HIS A 396 -15.40 17.94 24.53
CA HIS A 396 -14.60 16.74 24.39
C HIS A 396 -13.81 16.39 25.65
N ARG A 397 -13.42 15.12 25.74
CA ARG A 397 -12.56 14.61 26.80
C ARG A 397 -11.74 13.42 26.30
N VAL A 398 -10.43 13.47 26.52
CA VAL A 398 -9.53 12.35 26.29
C VAL A 398 -9.79 11.27 27.33
N ALA A 399 -10.03 10.05 26.88
CA ALA A 399 -10.28 8.87 27.73
C ALA A 399 -9.06 7.97 27.84
N VAL A 400 -8.40 7.67 26.71
CA VAL A 400 -7.26 6.76 26.62
C VAL A 400 -6.19 7.39 25.75
N ASP A 401 -4.94 7.31 26.18
CA ASP A 401 -3.74 7.80 25.47
C ASP A 401 -2.81 6.61 25.23
N PHE A 402 -2.63 6.20 23.97
CA PHE A 402 -1.85 5.02 23.62
C PHE A 402 -0.34 5.18 23.84
N SER A 403 0.15 6.39 24.06
CA SER A 403 1.54 6.58 24.51
C SER A 403 1.75 6.13 25.96
N LYS A 404 0.66 5.99 26.75
CA LYS A 404 0.69 5.69 28.19
C LYS A 404 -0.02 4.39 28.56
N GLN A 405 -0.88 3.87 27.69
CA GLN A 405 -1.78 2.76 27.96
C GLN A 405 -1.71 1.69 26.87
N THR A 406 -2.33 0.53 27.13
CA THR A 406 -2.34 -0.58 26.17
C THR A 406 -3.21 -0.25 24.96
N GLN A 407 -2.77 -0.65 23.78
CA GLN A 407 -3.58 -0.50 22.56
C GLN A 407 -4.72 -1.54 22.50
N PRO A 408 -5.83 -1.24 21.79
CA PRO A 408 -6.92 -2.17 21.59
C PRO A 408 -6.49 -3.38 20.74
N PRO A 409 -7.27 -4.48 20.75
CA PRO A 409 -7.08 -5.55 19.77
C PRO A 409 -7.21 -5.01 18.34
N VAL A 410 -6.45 -5.58 17.40
CA VAL A 410 -6.49 -5.18 15.97
C VAL A 410 -7.52 -6.01 15.20
N ASN A 411 -8.34 -5.34 14.38
CA ASN A 411 -9.20 -6.01 13.41
C ASN A 411 -8.39 -6.42 12.16
N LEU A 412 -8.04 -7.71 12.04
CA LEU A 412 -7.26 -8.21 10.91
C LEU A 412 -8.07 -8.29 9.59
N SER A 413 -9.39 -8.22 9.65
CA SER A 413 -10.25 -8.42 8.47
C SER A 413 -10.29 -7.23 7.52
N ASN A 414 -10.11 -6.02 8.05
CA ASN A 414 -10.16 -4.76 7.29
C ASN A 414 -8.86 -3.95 7.38
N ASN A 415 -7.74 -4.57 7.77
CA ASN A 415 -6.47 -3.88 7.93
C ASN A 415 -5.55 -4.16 6.73
N PRO A 416 -5.24 -3.17 5.86
CA PRO A 416 -4.37 -3.37 4.71
C PRO A 416 -2.92 -3.70 5.09
N SER A 417 -2.53 -3.47 6.34
CA SER A 417 -1.23 -3.85 6.89
C SER A 417 -1.21 -5.27 7.47
N ALA A 418 -2.35 -5.94 7.58
CA ALA A 418 -2.41 -7.33 8.04
C ALA A 418 -1.63 -8.25 7.07
N PRO A 419 -0.92 -9.27 7.59
CA PRO A 419 -0.21 -10.20 6.71
C PRO A 419 -1.11 -10.83 5.64
N THR A 420 -0.55 -11.01 4.45
CA THR A 420 -1.17 -11.71 3.29
C THR A 420 -2.30 -11.00 2.56
N VAL A 421 -2.97 -10.02 3.17
CA VAL A 421 -4.25 -9.53 2.64
C VAL A 421 -4.13 -8.83 1.29
N LEU A 422 -3.02 -8.14 1.04
CA LEU A 422 -2.76 -7.44 -0.22
C LEU A 422 -2.19 -8.39 -1.27
N TYR A 423 -1.37 -9.36 -0.87
CA TYR A 423 -0.98 -10.45 -1.76
C TYR A 423 -2.22 -11.12 -2.35
N ASN A 424 -3.15 -11.51 -1.47
CA ASN A 424 -4.37 -12.20 -1.85
C ASN A 424 -5.26 -11.39 -2.79
N ALA A 425 -5.43 -10.10 -2.52
CA ALA A 425 -6.37 -9.25 -3.27
C ALA A 425 -5.77 -8.56 -4.50
N MET A 426 -4.47 -8.26 -4.49
CA MET A 426 -3.87 -7.35 -5.47
C MET A 426 -2.70 -7.95 -6.25
N ILE A 427 -2.18 -9.13 -5.86
CA ILE A 427 -1.03 -9.80 -6.50
C ILE A 427 -1.40 -11.18 -7.03
N ALA A 428 -1.97 -12.05 -6.19
CA ALA A 428 -2.43 -13.38 -6.57
C ALA A 428 -3.36 -13.39 -7.81
N PRO A 429 -4.38 -12.49 -7.92
CA PRO A 429 -5.24 -12.44 -9.11
C PRO A 429 -4.55 -11.96 -10.40
N LEU A 430 -3.34 -11.41 -10.31
CA LEU A 430 -2.54 -11.08 -11.50
C LEU A 430 -1.86 -12.32 -12.09
N GLN A 431 -1.80 -13.44 -11.35
CA GLN A 431 -1.19 -14.67 -11.83
C GLN A 431 -2.14 -15.40 -12.78
N PRO A 432 -1.65 -15.96 -13.90
CA PRO A 432 -0.25 -16.07 -14.30
C PRO A 432 0.18 -15.06 -15.39
N TYR A 433 -0.25 -13.78 -15.37
CA TYR A 433 0.12 -12.80 -16.41
C TYR A 433 1.63 -12.79 -16.65
N ALA A 434 2.07 -12.87 -17.91
CA ALA A 434 3.48 -12.81 -18.23
C ALA A 434 3.98 -11.36 -18.13
N PHE A 435 5.14 -11.15 -17.51
CA PHE A 435 5.76 -9.83 -17.39
C PHE A 435 7.30 -9.92 -17.37
N ARG A 436 8.00 -8.81 -17.61
CA ARG A 436 9.47 -8.77 -17.65
C ARG A 436 10.10 -8.74 -16.27
N GLY A 437 9.61 -7.87 -15.38
CA GLY A 437 10.13 -7.72 -14.03
C GLY A 437 9.24 -6.87 -13.11
N VAL A 438 9.69 -6.71 -11.87
CA VAL A 438 9.03 -5.90 -10.84
C VAL A 438 9.91 -4.69 -10.53
N ILE A 439 9.27 -3.52 -10.39
CA ILE A 439 9.85 -2.36 -9.70
C ILE A 439 9.15 -2.16 -8.36
N TRP A 440 9.92 -2.08 -7.29
CA TRP A 440 9.45 -2.13 -5.90
C TRP A 440 9.94 -0.94 -5.10
N TYR A 441 9.02 -0.19 -4.47
CA TYR A 441 9.37 0.87 -3.52
C TYR A 441 8.57 0.70 -2.24
N GLN A 442 9.21 0.07 -1.26
CA GLN A 442 8.68 -0.15 0.08
C GLN A 442 9.81 -0.37 1.08
N GLY A 443 9.54 -0.02 2.32
CA GLY A 443 10.41 -0.29 3.46
C GLY A 443 10.08 0.59 4.66
N GLU A 444 9.47 1.75 4.44
CA GLU A 444 9.16 2.73 5.49
C GLU A 444 8.28 2.12 6.58
N ALA A 445 7.22 1.37 6.21
CA ALA A 445 6.35 0.69 7.19
C ALA A 445 7.03 -0.47 7.94
N ASN A 446 8.19 -0.92 7.47
CA ASN A 446 9.03 -1.92 8.16
C ASN A 446 10.27 -1.31 8.82
N ALA A 447 10.47 0.02 8.77
CA ALA A 447 11.65 0.66 9.33
C ALA A 447 11.87 0.36 10.83
N PRO A 448 10.83 0.34 11.70
CA PRO A 448 10.97 -0.07 13.10
C PRO A 448 11.39 -1.54 13.28
N ARG A 449 11.26 -2.36 12.24
CA ARG A 449 11.58 -3.80 12.21
C ARG A 449 12.66 -4.11 11.16
N SER A 450 13.57 -3.19 10.94
CA SER A 450 14.65 -3.30 9.93
C SER A 450 15.44 -4.61 10.00
N LEU A 451 15.72 -5.13 11.21
CA LEU A 451 16.37 -6.43 11.40
C LEU A 451 15.55 -7.60 10.83
N GLN A 452 14.24 -7.63 11.10
CA GLN A 452 13.32 -8.61 10.52
C GLN A 452 13.27 -8.47 8.99
N TYR A 453 13.24 -7.22 8.51
CA TYR A 453 13.14 -6.89 7.09
C TYR A 453 14.30 -7.45 6.24
N ARG A 454 15.52 -7.57 6.81
CA ARG A 454 16.70 -8.20 6.17
C ARG A 454 16.48 -9.63 5.64
N THR A 455 15.44 -10.30 6.12
CA THR A 455 15.06 -11.66 5.70
C THR A 455 13.66 -11.69 5.10
N LEU A 456 12.70 -10.95 5.66
CA LEU A 456 11.34 -10.87 5.14
C LEU A 456 11.29 -10.39 3.69
N PHE A 457 12.05 -9.36 3.31
CA PHE A 457 12.01 -8.83 1.95
C PHE A 457 12.55 -9.82 0.90
N PRO A 458 13.73 -10.46 1.09
CA PRO A 458 14.15 -11.57 0.24
C PRO A 458 13.15 -12.73 0.17
N ASP A 459 12.50 -13.07 1.29
CA ASP A 459 11.48 -14.13 1.34
C ASP A 459 10.24 -13.75 0.52
N LEU A 460 9.79 -12.50 0.55
CA LEU A 460 8.72 -11.98 -0.30
C LEU A 460 9.06 -12.19 -1.78
N VAL A 461 10.27 -11.81 -2.21
CA VAL A 461 10.69 -11.96 -3.60
C VAL A 461 10.72 -13.45 -4.01
N ALA A 462 11.25 -14.31 -3.14
CA ALA A 462 11.29 -15.75 -3.37
C ALA A 462 9.87 -16.35 -3.44
N ASP A 463 8.96 -15.89 -2.60
CA ASP A 463 7.55 -16.30 -2.58
C ASP A 463 6.84 -15.90 -3.89
N TRP A 464 6.99 -14.65 -4.34
CA TRP A 464 6.41 -14.21 -5.61
C TRP A 464 6.94 -15.00 -6.80
N ARG A 465 8.26 -15.22 -6.87
CA ARG A 465 8.87 -16.05 -7.93
C ARG A 465 8.35 -17.47 -7.94
N LYS A 466 8.20 -18.06 -6.75
CA LYS A 466 7.66 -19.42 -6.59
C LYS A 466 6.21 -19.47 -7.07
N ASN A 467 5.37 -18.53 -6.64
CA ASN A 467 3.93 -18.56 -6.95
C ASN A 467 3.65 -18.21 -8.42
N TRP A 468 4.40 -17.29 -9.04
CA TRP A 468 4.27 -17.00 -10.46
C TRP A 468 4.77 -18.13 -11.37
N GLY A 469 5.78 -18.87 -10.92
CA GLY A 469 6.39 -19.95 -11.71
C GLY A 469 7.13 -19.47 -12.96
N GLN A 470 7.56 -18.20 -13.02
CA GLN A 470 8.27 -17.60 -14.16
C GLN A 470 9.79 -17.47 -13.94
N GLY A 471 10.34 -18.28 -13.03
CA GLY A 471 11.77 -18.26 -12.69
C GLY A 471 12.21 -17.00 -11.96
N ASP A 472 13.51 -16.68 -12.03
CA ASP A 472 14.11 -15.50 -11.40
C ASP A 472 13.89 -14.22 -12.23
N PHE A 473 12.64 -13.77 -12.36
CA PHE A 473 12.37 -12.50 -13.03
C PHE A 473 13.09 -11.33 -12.31
N PRO A 474 13.59 -10.33 -13.07
CA PRO A 474 14.16 -9.10 -12.52
C PRO A 474 13.32 -8.48 -11.40
N PHE A 475 13.95 -8.19 -10.27
CA PHE A 475 13.32 -7.50 -9.13
C PHE A 475 14.15 -6.29 -8.76
N LEU A 476 13.73 -5.10 -9.20
CA LEU A 476 14.46 -3.85 -9.00
C LEU A 476 13.78 -3.08 -7.88
N PHE A 477 14.54 -2.60 -6.91
CA PHE A 477 13.95 -1.93 -5.75
C PHE A 477 14.64 -0.61 -5.43
N VAL A 478 13.92 0.25 -4.72
CA VAL A 478 14.39 1.59 -4.34
C VAL A 478 14.83 1.58 -2.88
N GLN A 479 16.06 2.03 -2.62
CA GLN A 479 16.53 2.26 -1.26
C GLN A 479 15.75 3.43 -0.66
N ILE A 480 15.30 3.31 0.60
CA ILE A 480 14.46 4.32 1.24
C ILE A 480 15.16 5.68 1.27
N ALA A 481 14.41 6.72 0.91
CA ALA A 481 14.92 8.08 0.89
C ALA A 481 15.17 8.63 2.31
N PRO A 482 16.12 9.57 2.47
CA PRO A 482 16.29 10.32 3.71
C PRO A 482 15.01 11.02 4.18
N PHE A 483 14.71 10.91 5.48
CA PHE A 483 13.61 11.59 6.19
C PHE A 483 13.95 11.61 7.70
N LYS A 484 13.59 12.66 8.43
CA LYS A 484 14.01 12.88 9.83
C LYS A 484 13.71 11.73 10.81
N GLU A 485 12.62 11.00 10.60
CA GLU A 485 12.24 9.85 11.43
C GLU A 485 12.63 8.51 10.81
N MET A 486 13.42 8.51 9.73
CA MET A 486 13.79 7.29 9.02
C MET A 486 15.17 6.76 9.46
N PRO A 487 15.23 5.72 10.30
CA PRO A 487 16.50 5.18 10.78
C PRO A 487 17.36 4.61 9.64
N PRO A 488 18.70 4.78 9.63
CA PRO A 488 19.57 4.27 8.57
C PRO A 488 19.54 2.75 8.40
N GLU A 489 19.12 2.00 9.42
CA GLU A 489 19.04 0.54 9.46
C GLU A 489 18.13 -0.04 8.37
N ILE A 490 17.07 0.66 7.94
CA ILE A 490 16.23 0.18 6.84
C ILE A 490 16.98 0.20 5.49
N ARG A 491 17.80 1.23 5.27
CA ARG A 491 18.64 1.35 4.06
C ARG A 491 19.72 0.28 4.03
N GLU A 492 20.30 -0.04 5.20
CA GLU A 492 21.18 -1.19 5.34
C GLU A 492 20.46 -2.51 5.09
N ALA A 493 19.24 -2.68 5.61
CA ALA A 493 18.47 -3.90 5.38
C ALA A 493 18.22 -4.14 3.88
N GLN A 494 17.94 -3.07 3.12
CA GLN A 494 17.80 -3.11 1.67
C GLN A 494 19.14 -3.37 0.96
N PHE A 495 20.25 -2.79 1.43
CA PHE A 495 21.58 -3.09 0.92
C PHE A 495 21.97 -4.56 1.13
N LEU A 496 21.70 -5.12 2.31
CA LEU A 496 21.94 -6.54 2.60
C LEU A 496 21.01 -7.45 1.80
N ALA A 497 19.77 -7.04 1.54
CA ALA A 497 18.84 -7.77 0.70
C ALA A 497 19.33 -7.88 -0.76
N LEU A 498 20.02 -6.86 -1.28
CA LEU A 498 20.63 -6.88 -2.62
C LEU A 498 21.54 -8.09 -2.83
N GLY A 499 22.35 -8.43 -1.83
CA GLY A 499 23.24 -9.60 -1.87
C GLY A 499 22.52 -10.95 -1.84
N LYS A 500 21.26 -10.99 -1.42
CA LYS A 500 20.45 -12.21 -1.30
C LYS A 500 19.50 -12.42 -2.49
N ILE A 501 19.04 -11.33 -3.12
CA ILE A 501 18.06 -11.39 -4.20
C ILE A 501 18.78 -11.51 -5.55
N LYS A 502 18.72 -12.68 -6.18
CA LYS A 502 19.27 -12.88 -7.54
C LYS A 502 18.55 -11.99 -8.56
N ARG A 503 19.26 -11.58 -9.63
CA ARG A 503 18.69 -10.76 -10.73
C ARG A 503 17.96 -9.53 -10.18
N SER A 504 18.63 -8.77 -9.32
CA SER A 504 18.10 -7.55 -8.71
C SER A 504 19.06 -6.37 -8.89
N ALA A 505 18.54 -5.18 -8.63
CA ALA A 505 19.33 -3.97 -8.47
C ALA A 505 18.64 -3.06 -7.44
N MET A 506 19.45 -2.24 -6.76
CA MET A 506 18.99 -1.25 -5.81
C MET A 506 19.24 0.14 -6.35
N VAL A 507 18.19 0.97 -6.42
CA VAL A 507 18.29 2.39 -6.76
C VAL A 507 18.51 3.19 -5.50
N VAL A 508 19.66 3.84 -5.38
CA VAL A 508 19.99 4.73 -4.26
C VAL A 508 19.33 6.10 -4.47
N THR A 509 18.77 6.66 -3.39
CA THR A 509 17.95 7.89 -3.40
C THR A 509 18.42 8.96 -2.40
N LEU A 510 19.64 8.83 -1.86
CA LEU A 510 20.18 9.77 -0.87
C LEU A 510 20.13 11.24 -1.32
N ASP A 511 20.18 11.49 -2.62
CA ASP A 511 20.24 12.80 -3.23
C ASP A 511 18.88 13.40 -3.59
N VAL A 512 17.80 12.63 -3.44
CA VAL A 512 16.43 13.02 -3.82
C VAL A 512 15.44 12.78 -2.67
N GLY A 513 15.94 12.74 -1.42
CA GLY A 513 15.10 12.75 -0.22
C GLY A 513 14.61 14.15 0.16
N ASP A 514 13.73 14.21 1.16
CA ASP A 514 13.26 15.44 1.80
C ASP A 514 13.30 15.20 3.32
N ALA A 515 14.02 16.05 4.04
CA ALA A 515 14.23 15.88 5.47
C ALA A 515 12.91 15.92 6.26
N ASP A 516 11.95 16.70 5.79
CA ASP A 516 10.70 17.01 6.48
C ASP A 516 9.48 16.31 5.86
N ASP A 517 9.65 15.61 4.74
CA ASP A 517 8.57 14.94 4.03
C ASP A 517 8.99 13.53 3.59
N ILE A 518 8.31 12.52 4.12
CA ILE A 518 8.53 11.10 3.77
C ILE A 518 8.19 10.78 2.30
N HIS A 519 7.48 11.69 1.59
CA HIS A 519 7.12 11.59 0.18
C HIS A 519 7.86 12.64 -0.66
N PRO A 520 9.18 12.51 -0.89
CA PRO A 520 9.96 13.50 -1.61
C PRO A 520 9.42 13.76 -3.02
N THR A 521 9.43 15.03 -3.44
CA THR A 521 8.75 15.47 -4.68
C THR A 521 9.54 15.17 -5.95
N ASP A 522 10.84 14.92 -5.87
CA ASP A 522 11.70 14.66 -7.05
C ASP A 522 11.69 13.17 -7.43
N LYS A 523 10.63 12.74 -8.12
CA LYS A 523 10.42 11.32 -8.50
C LYS A 523 11.09 10.93 -9.81
N ARG A 524 11.46 11.88 -10.66
CA ARG A 524 12.02 11.62 -12.00
C ARG A 524 13.32 10.79 -11.94
N PRO A 525 14.33 11.17 -11.13
CA PRO A 525 15.57 10.40 -11.04
C PRO A 525 15.34 8.97 -10.58
N VAL A 526 14.35 8.73 -9.70
CA VAL A 526 14.05 7.38 -9.19
C VAL A 526 13.56 6.47 -10.33
N GLY A 527 12.58 6.93 -11.11
CA GLY A 527 12.06 6.16 -12.26
C GLY A 527 13.10 5.94 -13.35
N GLU A 528 13.90 6.95 -13.66
CA GLU A 528 14.97 6.86 -14.66
C GLU A 528 16.10 5.89 -14.23
N ARG A 529 16.49 5.91 -12.95
CA ARG A 529 17.46 4.94 -12.40
C ARG A 529 16.92 3.52 -12.40
N LEU A 530 15.62 3.32 -12.13
CA LEU A 530 14.99 2.01 -12.26
C LEU A 530 15.02 1.53 -13.73
N ALA A 531 14.80 2.42 -14.70
CA ALA A 531 14.88 2.07 -16.12
C ALA A 531 16.31 1.74 -16.54
N LEU A 532 17.30 2.48 -16.02
CA LEU A 532 18.72 2.18 -16.21
C LEU A 532 19.09 0.80 -15.64
N ALA A 533 18.63 0.48 -14.43
CA ALA A 533 18.80 -0.83 -13.82
C ALA A 533 18.10 -1.95 -14.61
N ALA A 534 16.90 -1.70 -15.15
CA ALA A 534 16.20 -2.65 -16.00
C ALA A 534 17.02 -2.98 -17.25
N ARG A 535 17.56 -1.97 -17.94
CA ARG A 535 18.45 -2.13 -19.11
C ARG A 535 19.62 -3.07 -18.83
N ALA A 536 20.28 -2.94 -17.68
CA ALA A 536 21.36 -3.84 -17.29
C ALA A 536 20.86 -5.25 -16.89
N ILE A 537 19.91 -5.33 -15.95
CA ILE A 537 19.54 -6.61 -15.32
C ILE A 537 18.59 -7.45 -16.18
N ALA A 538 17.59 -6.82 -16.79
CA ALA A 538 16.56 -7.50 -17.56
C ALA A 538 16.99 -7.74 -19.01
N TYR A 539 17.75 -6.81 -19.59
CA TYR A 539 18.10 -6.82 -21.02
C TYR A 539 19.59 -7.05 -21.30
N GLY A 540 20.43 -7.13 -20.26
CA GLY A 540 21.85 -7.47 -20.41
C GLY A 540 22.70 -6.37 -21.06
N GLU A 541 22.21 -5.12 -21.09
CA GLU A 541 22.99 -4.01 -21.62
C GLU A 541 24.21 -3.73 -20.73
N LYS A 542 25.37 -3.56 -21.35
CA LYS A 542 26.64 -3.29 -20.64
C LYS A 542 26.73 -1.80 -20.30
N LEU A 543 26.11 -1.41 -19.20
CA LEU A 543 26.11 -0.03 -18.70
C LEU A 543 26.27 -0.02 -17.16
N GLU A 544 26.76 1.09 -16.62
CA GLU A 544 26.78 1.30 -15.17
C GLU A 544 25.38 1.74 -14.72
N TYR A 545 24.78 1.00 -13.79
CA TYR A 545 23.38 1.17 -13.39
C TYR A 545 23.18 1.44 -11.90
N SER A 546 24.25 1.39 -11.11
CA SER A 546 24.24 1.70 -9.67
C SER A 546 25.35 2.70 -9.37
N GLY A 547 25.18 3.47 -8.31
CA GLY A 547 26.27 4.20 -7.70
C GLY A 547 27.17 3.27 -6.87
N PRO A 548 28.26 3.82 -6.30
CA PRO A 548 29.23 3.03 -5.55
C PRO A 548 28.59 2.24 -4.39
N LEU A 549 28.89 0.95 -4.33
CA LEU A 549 28.45 0.06 -3.26
C LEU A 549 29.67 -0.42 -2.47
N TYR A 550 29.62 -0.30 -1.14
CA TYR A 550 30.72 -0.74 -0.28
C TYR A 550 31.03 -2.24 -0.52
N GLN A 551 32.31 -2.55 -0.66
CA GLN A 551 32.80 -3.91 -0.91
C GLN A 551 33.69 -4.42 0.22
N SER A 552 34.66 -3.62 0.67
CA SER A 552 35.56 -4.01 1.75
C SER A 552 36.31 -2.82 2.34
N MET A 553 36.83 -3.03 3.54
CA MET A 553 37.73 -2.12 4.24
C MET A 553 39.02 -2.88 4.57
N SER A 554 40.15 -2.22 4.37
CA SER A 554 41.45 -2.61 4.92
C SER A 554 42.04 -1.43 5.68
N THR A 555 43.06 -1.67 6.50
CA THR A 555 43.78 -0.63 7.23
C THR A 555 45.19 -0.45 6.68
N ASP A 556 45.67 0.79 6.69
CA ASP A 556 47.03 1.17 6.35
C ASP A 556 47.53 2.20 7.38
N GLY A 557 48.16 1.70 8.44
CA GLY A 557 48.51 2.47 9.62
C GLY A 557 47.27 3.08 10.28
N HIS A 558 47.21 4.41 10.34
CA HIS A 558 46.11 5.18 10.92
C HIS A 558 44.96 5.47 9.94
N ARG A 559 44.97 4.82 8.76
CA ARG A 559 43.99 5.07 7.68
C ARG A 559 43.15 3.83 7.42
N ALA A 560 41.86 4.03 7.20
CA ALA A 560 40.99 3.03 6.62
C ALA A 560 40.92 3.24 5.10
N VAL A 561 41.06 2.16 4.33
CA VAL A 561 41.01 2.14 2.87
C VAL A 561 39.78 1.35 2.43
N LEU A 562 38.85 2.04 1.80
CA LEU A 562 37.55 1.50 1.39
C LEU A 562 37.54 1.20 -0.11
N LYS A 563 37.02 0.02 -0.47
CA LYS A 563 36.77 -0.41 -1.84
C LYS A 563 35.29 -0.47 -2.13
N PHE A 564 34.95 -0.17 -3.39
CA PHE A 564 33.58 -0.13 -3.87
C PHE A 564 33.43 -0.89 -5.18
N SER A 565 32.29 -1.57 -5.36
CA SER A 565 31.78 -1.93 -6.69
C SER A 565 30.98 -0.77 -7.29
N HIS A 566 30.53 -0.89 -8.55
CA HIS A 566 29.71 0.13 -9.24
C HIS A 566 30.34 1.52 -9.30
N ARG A 567 31.66 1.55 -9.53
CA ARG A 567 32.44 2.79 -9.64
C ARG A 567 32.30 3.44 -11.02
N GLY A 568 31.73 2.73 -12.00
CA GLY A 568 31.74 3.14 -13.41
C GLY A 568 33.11 3.64 -13.86
N GLY A 569 33.14 4.85 -14.43
CA GLY A 569 34.34 5.54 -14.88
C GLY A 569 35.24 6.07 -13.76
N GLY A 570 34.86 5.96 -12.48
CA GLY A 570 35.63 6.37 -11.32
C GLY A 570 34.76 6.98 -10.21
N LEU A 571 35.31 7.08 -9.00
CA LEU A 571 34.67 7.74 -7.87
C LEU A 571 34.83 9.26 -7.96
N VAL A 572 33.80 10.01 -7.56
CA VAL A 572 33.84 11.47 -7.47
C VAL A 572 33.13 11.96 -6.22
N ALA A 573 33.60 13.08 -5.68
CA ALA A 573 32.90 13.84 -4.66
C ALA A 573 32.10 14.95 -5.36
N ARG A 574 30.79 15.01 -5.11
CA ARG A 574 29.95 16.08 -5.65
C ARG A 574 30.02 17.29 -4.72
N ASP A 575 30.15 18.49 -5.28
CA ASP A 575 30.10 19.74 -4.53
C ASP A 575 31.19 19.89 -3.43
N GLY A 576 32.44 19.51 -3.75
CA GLY A 576 33.62 19.80 -2.93
C GLY A 576 34.28 18.56 -2.32
N GLU A 577 34.76 18.69 -1.08
CA GLU A 577 35.39 17.59 -0.34
C GLU A 577 34.37 16.50 0.05
N LEU A 578 34.84 15.26 0.26
CA LEU A 578 33.96 14.16 0.69
C LEU A 578 33.37 14.42 2.09
N LYS A 579 32.07 14.16 2.23
CA LYS A 579 31.29 14.34 3.46
C LYS A 579 30.67 13.03 3.92
N GLY A 580 30.18 13.04 5.17
CA GLY A 580 29.36 11.96 5.72
C GLY A 580 30.13 10.72 6.18
N PHE A 581 31.45 10.81 6.35
CA PHE A 581 32.28 9.73 6.90
C PHE A 581 32.54 9.90 8.39
N VAL A 582 32.35 8.81 9.15
CA VAL A 582 32.80 8.69 10.55
C VAL A 582 33.64 7.43 10.72
N ILE A 583 34.63 7.47 11.59
CA ILE A 583 35.59 6.39 11.83
C ILE A 583 35.70 6.11 13.33
N ALA A 584 35.93 4.86 13.71
CA ALA A 584 36.06 4.45 15.11
C ALA A 584 37.25 3.50 15.32
N GLY A 585 37.84 3.58 16.52
CA GLY A 585 38.81 2.63 17.02
C GLY A 585 38.15 1.45 17.74
N SER A 586 38.94 0.66 18.45
CA SER A 586 38.46 -0.53 19.19
C SER A 586 37.44 -0.22 20.29
N ASP A 587 37.39 1.02 20.76
CA ASP A 587 36.39 1.54 21.71
C ASP A 587 34.99 1.74 21.10
N LYS A 588 34.87 1.69 19.76
CA LYS A 588 33.65 1.89 18.98
C LYS A 588 33.02 3.28 19.14
N VAL A 589 33.82 4.26 19.56
CA VAL A 589 33.40 5.68 19.57
C VAL A 589 33.66 6.25 18.17
N PHE A 590 32.61 6.75 17.52
CA PHE A 590 32.70 7.27 16.16
C PHE A 590 33.03 8.77 16.14
N HIS A 591 34.09 9.12 15.41
CA HIS A 591 34.54 10.49 15.20
C HIS A 591 34.30 10.92 13.73
N PRO A 592 33.94 12.19 13.47
CA PRO A 592 33.99 12.76 12.12
C PRO A 592 35.36 12.51 11.48
N ALA A 593 35.37 12.11 10.20
CA ALA A 593 36.60 11.70 9.55
C ALA A 593 36.83 12.48 8.26
N LYS A 594 38.10 12.80 7.98
CA LYS A 594 38.53 13.28 6.68
C LYS A 594 38.54 12.11 5.70
N ALA A 595 37.92 12.28 4.54
CA ALA A 595 37.88 11.28 3.48
C ALA A 595 38.43 11.86 2.18
N THR A 596 39.22 11.07 1.44
CA THR A 596 39.81 11.49 0.14
C THR A 596 39.74 10.34 -0.86
N ILE A 597 39.44 10.65 -2.11
CA ILE A 597 39.45 9.66 -3.21
C ILE A 597 40.90 9.49 -3.68
N VAL A 598 41.41 8.25 -3.63
CA VAL A 598 42.74 7.90 -4.12
C VAL A 598 42.61 6.80 -5.17
N GLY A 599 42.67 7.18 -6.44
CA GLY A 599 42.40 6.27 -7.55
C GLY A 599 40.97 5.71 -7.47
N ASN A 600 40.84 4.43 -7.12
CA ASN A 600 39.57 3.72 -7.05
C ASN A 600 39.11 3.38 -5.62
N THR A 601 39.75 3.99 -4.62
CA THR A 601 39.43 3.80 -3.20
C THR A 601 39.06 5.13 -2.54
N VAL A 602 38.39 5.04 -1.40
CA VAL A 602 38.26 6.17 -0.46
C VAL A 602 39.14 5.88 0.74
N VAL A 603 40.02 6.81 1.08
CA VAL A 603 40.91 6.74 2.25
C VAL A 603 40.32 7.65 3.33
N VAL A 604 40.12 7.10 4.53
CA VAL A 604 39.44 7.75 5.65
C VAL A 604 40.35 7.75 6.88
N SER A 605 40.43 8.88 7.58
CA SER A 605 41.25 9.04 8.79
C SER A 605 40.69 10.12 9.71
N ALA A 606 40.95 9.98 11.02
CA ALA A 606 40.71 11.00 12.05
C ALA A 606 41.88 10.99 13.04
N GLU A 607 42.27 12.15 13.57
CA GLU A 607 43.42 12.25 14.50
C GLU A 607 43.14 11.50 15.81
N GLU A 608 41.88 11.48 16.22
CA GLU A 608 41.36 10.78 17.39
C GLU A 608 41.37 9.26 17.24
N VAL A 609 41.55 8.74 16.02
CA VAL A 609 41.47 7.31 15.71
C VAL A 609 42.78 6.82 15.06
N PRO A 610 43.84 6.57 15.86
CA PRO A 610 45.14 6.14 15.34
C PRO A 610 45.16 4.68 14.85
N ALA A 611 44.17 3.87 15.26
CA ALA A 611 44.03 2.47 14.87
C ALA A 611 42.57 2.18 14.47
N PRO A 612 42.18 2.45 13.22
CA PRO A 612 40.79 2.34 12.80
C PRO A 612 40.34 0.88 12.70
N VAL A 613 39.15 0.59 13.25
CA VAL A 613 38.51 -0.75 13.15
C VAL A 613 37.14 -0.69 12.50
N ALA A 614 36.54 0.49 12.36
CA ALA A 614 35.25 0.67 11.73
C ALA A 614 35.11 2.01 11.02
N VAL A 615 34.37 2.03 9.92
CA VAL A 615 33.94 3.23 9.18
C VAL A 615 32.44 3.16 8.93
N ARG A 616 31.77 4.31 8.93
CA ARG A 616 30.42 4.46 8.41
C ARG A 616 30.37 5.61 7.41
N TYR A 617 29.50 5.48 6.41
CA TYR A 617 29.21 6.52 5.43
C TYR A 617 27.71 6.78 5.37
N ALA A 618 27.31 8.05 5.41
CA ALA A 618 25.92 8.50 5.31
C ALA A 618 24.98 7.80 6.33
N TRP A 619 25.50 7.52 7.53
CA TRP A 619 24.83 6.75 8.59
C TRP A 619 24.09 7.65 9.58
N ALA A 620 23.05 8.33 9.09
CA ALA A 620 22.15 9.19 9.86
C ALA A 620 20.79 9.23 9.17
N ASN A 621 19.71 9.58 9.85
CA ASN A 621 18.36 9.60 9.27
C ASN A 621 18.27 10.48 8.01
N VAL A 622 18.88 11.67 8.08
CA VAL A 622 19.08 12.59 6.96
C VAL A 622 20.58 12.83 6.77
N PRO A 623 21.27 12.03 5.92
CA PRO A 623 22.72 12.12 5.80
C PRO A 623 23.18 13.16 4.76
N GLU A 624 24.27 13.85 5.07
CA GLU A 624 24.98 14.72 4.11
C GLU A 624 26.07 13.94 3.35
N GLY A 625 25.64 12.98 2.51
CA GLY A 625 26.54 12.18 1.68
C GLY A 625 26.73 12.75 0.28
N ASN A 626 27.97 12.81 -0.21
CA ASN A 626 28.28 13.32 -1.55
C ASN A 626 29.24 12.46 -2.39
N LEU A 627 29.40 11.16 -2.06
CA LEU A 627 30.15 10.20 -2.87
C LEU A 627 29.27 9.69 -4.03
N TYR A 628 29.78 9.80 -5.26
CA TYR A 628 29.15 9.34 -6.48
C TYR A 628 30.16 8.58 -7.36
N ASN A 629 29.66 7.94 -8.41
CA ASN A 629 30.49 7.62 -9.57
C ASN A 629 30.41 8.72 -10.65
N ARG A 630 31.26 8.63 -11.68
CA ARG A 630 31.32 9.61 -12.78
C ARG A 630 30.06 9.65 -13.64
N GLU A 631 29.24 8.61 -13.59
CA GLU A 631 27.94 8.52 -14.24
C GLU A 631 26.84 9.28 -13.47
N GLY A 632 27.19 9.87 -12.32
CA GLY A 632 26.27 10.70 -11.54
C GLY A 632 25.33 9.91 -10.64
N LEU A 633 25.66 8.66 -10.32
CA LEU A 633 24.87 7.81 -9.42
C LEU A 633 25.42 7.83 -7.99
N PRO A 634 24.58 8.09 -6.97
CA PRO A 634 25.01 8.24 -5.57
C PRO A 634 25.39 6.92 -4.93
N ALA A 635 26.39 6.95 -4.04
CA ALA A 635 26.79 5.79 -3.26
C ALA A 635 25.76 5.43 -2.19
N SER A 636 25.56 4.13 -1.95
CA SER A 636 24.71 3.65 -0.84
C SER A 636 25.38 3.93 0.52
N PRO A 637 24.61 4.27 1.58
CA PRO A 637 25.12 4.23 2.94
C PRO A 637 25.64 2.85 3.31
N PHE A 638 26.58 2.81 4.24
CA PHE A 638 27.08 1.57 4.81
C PHE A 638 27.70 1.79 6.19
N ARG A 639 27.93 0.68 6.89
CA ARG A 639 28.73 0.59 8.11
C ARG A 639 29.58 -0.67 8.08
N THR A 640 30.73 -0.67 8.75
CA THR A 640 31.64 -1.84 8.79
C THR A 640 31.72 -2.50 10.17
N ASP A 641 30.95 -2.04 11.15
CA ASP A 641 31.00 -2.47 12.56
C ASP A 641 30.00 -3.58 12.93
N VAL A 642 29.45 -4.28 11.94
CA VAL A 642 28.59 -5.46 12.12
C VAL A 642 29.18 -6.62 11.36
N GLN A 643 29.28 -7.77 12.03
CA GLN A 643 29.47 -9.03 11.33
C GLN A 643 28.10 -9.46 10.82
N ASP A 644 28.01 -9.75 9.52
CA ASP A 644 26.84 -10.39 8.92
C ASP A 644 26.61 -11.73 9.64
N LYS A 645 25.68 -11.75 10.59
CA LYS A 645 25.15 -12.98 11.20
C LYS A 645 23.79 -13.29 10.60
#